data_AF-A0A101MDI6-F1
#
_entry.id   AF-A0A101MDI6-F1
#
_cell.length_a   1.000
_cell.length_b   1.000
_cell.length_c   1.000
_cell.angle_alpha   90.00
_cell.angle_beta   90.00
_cell.angle_gamma   90.00
#
_symmetry.space_group_name_H-M   'P 1'
#
loop_
_entity.id
_entity.type
_entity.pdbx_description
1 polymer ?
#
loop_
_entity_poly.entity_id
_entity_poly.type
_entity_poly.pdbx_seq_one_letter_code
_entity_poly.pdbx_strand_id
1 'polypeptide(L)'
;MEELESTETEQDDQYLLTADDAELLQEILKHNLSHQSGEKRKFRFQDLKFTRQLSTFQNLGTTAPQFHGFFVLFWMGVTLMLFRLAANNWRTYGSIWGKNEIIRLMMDKDVIVLGLTDLLLCWSTGFCLILQRVVLKGYIRWNGLGWLIQNIWQTTYLGVVIWWAYHRDWPWTHTVFIVLHCLAMLMKQHSYAAYNGYCMLTFPFSHEPVLMRAVSEMYRKRNMLKASLSQTRVKERRHPTSAKMGYSSAVDTELNSEIMDLKKKDFSRRSSELQNYSRSHETDQLLSLIGTIETGVPLEPSQVKSLRELLEQEIEVLSEGLKGRCSLTNNHYPQNLTIGNICDFMALPTLVYELEYPRTKKIDWLYVAEKTLATFGIIVVMIAVSQSWIYPVVMDTVRMKEEGMTAQQRLREFPWVLGDLLFPFMMEYLLAFYVIWECVLNAVAEITMFADRGFYSDWWNSVSWDQFARDWNRPVHNFLFRHVYHGSISEYRLSRVSASLITFLLSACVHELLMLCIFRRLRGRQVSLTVVVEVYISHPERSTKRAILLLTDVIGHRFINAQLIADQLAANDYLVVMPDLFHGDPVPLNNRPASFDLMSWLKGPPGHLANRVEPVVQAILKEMKSNMGCERVGAVGYCFGAKYAVRLLRPGLCDVAYVAHPSFVDAEELQAIQGPLSIAAAETDSIFPAPKRHESEDILAKTGQPYQINLFSGVEHGFAVRADITKPTIRFAKESAFLQAVAWFDQYL
;
A
#
# COMPACT_ATOMS: atom_id res chain seq x y z
N MET A 1 -60.31 60.24 26.44
CA MET A 1 -60.95 59.19 25.63
C MET A 1 -59.83 58.39 25.03
N GLU A 2 -59.48 57.21 25.48
CA GLU A 2 -60.15 56.27 26.37
C GLU A 2 -59.06 55.28 26.85
N GLU A 3 -59.16 54.81 28.09
CA GLU A 3 -58.29 53.82 28.70
C GLU A 3 -58.37 52.48 27.96
N LEU A 4 -57.29 51.68 28.00
CA LEU A 4 -57.40 50.27 28.34
C LEU A 4 -56.05 49.72 28.80
N GLU A 5 -56.10 49.21 30.03
CA GLU A 5 -55.07 48.59 30.84
C GLU A 5 -54.32 47.47 30.09
N SER A 6 -52.99 47.44 30.24
CA SER A 6 -52.22 46.20 30.11
C SER A 6 -51.67 45.86 31.49
N THR A 7 -52.40 45.00 32.18
CA THR A 7 -52.03 44.31 33.41
C THR A 7 -50.60 43.80 33.36
N GLU A 8 -49.80 44.20 34.34
CA GLU A 8 -48.57 43.53 34.74
C GLU A 8 -48.85 42.05 35.00
N THR A 9 -48.34 41.18 34.14
CA THR A 9 -48.04 39.81 34.52
C THR A 9 -46.53 39.71 34.65
N GLU A 10 -46.05 39.63 35.90
CA GLU A 10 -44.76 39.04 36.23
C GLU A 10 -44.73 37.61 35.66
N GLN A 11 -44.31 37.47 34.40
CA GLN A 11 -43.90 36.18 33.86
C GLN A 11 -42.45 35.97 34.26
N ASP A 12 -42.25 35.17 35.30
CA ASP A 12 -41.00 34.47 35.56
C ASP A 12 -40.44 33.95 34.22
N ASP A 13 -39.21 34.35 33.86
CA ASP A 13 -38.44 33.91 32.70
C ASP A 13 -38.07 32.41 32.81
N GLN A 14 -39.06 31.52 32.88
CA GLN A 14 -38.90 30.08 32.70
C GLN A 14 -38.90 29.78 31.20
N TYR A 15 -37.69 29.66 30.65
CA TYR A 15 -37.49 29.29 29.25
C TYR A 15 -37.96 27.84 29.00
N LEU A 16 -39.00 27.69 28.18
CA LEU A 16 -39.38 26.43 27.54
C LEU A 16 -38.35 26.11 26.44
N LEU A 17 -37.71 24.93 26.50
CA LEU A 17 -36.98 24.39 25.34
C LEU A 17 -38.00 24.16 24.21
N THR A 18 -37.72 24.68 22.99
CA THR A 18 -38.54 24.33 21.82
C THR A 18 -38.24 22.89 21.38
N ALA A 19 -39.20 22.25 20.71
CA ALA A 19 -39.06 20.84 20.28
C ALA A 19 -37.83 20.64 19.37
N ASP A 20 -37.56 21.59 18.47
CA ASP A 20 -36.41 21.58 17.56
C ASP A 20 -35.07 21.69 18.33
N ASP A 21 -35.05 22.45 19.44
CA ASP A 21 -33.87 22.60 20.31
C ASP A 21 -33.58 21.32 21.11
N ALA A 22 -34.64 20.61 21.52
CA ALA A 22 -34.53 19.35 22.25
C ALA A 22 -34.02 18.23 21.33
N GLU A 23 -34.47 18.19 20.07
CA GLU A 23 -34.04 17.20 19.09
C GLU A 23 -32.54 17.34 18.74
N LEU A 24 -32.07 18.59 18.53
CA LEU A 24 -30.65 18.91 18.33
C LEU A 24 -29.78 18.48 19.52
N LEU A 25 -30.22 18.79 20.74
CA LEU A 25 -29.50 18.39 21.96
C LEU A 25 -29.49 16.88 22.15
N GLN A 26 -30.59 16.19 21.83
CA GLN A 26 -30.70 14.73 21.92
C GLN A 26 -29.79 14.04 20.91
N GLU A 27 -29.62 14.60 19.71
CA GLU A 27 -28.72 14.08 18.69
C GLU A 27 -27.23 14.27 19.06
N ILE A 28 -26.89 15.42 19.65
CA ILE A 28 -25.55 15.70 20.22
C ILE A 28 -25.23 14.76 21.39
N LEU A 29 -26.20 14.49 22.25
CA LEU A 29 -26.05 13.58 23.40
C LEU A 29 -25.89 12.13 22.94
N LYS A 30 -26.65 11.68 21.93
CA LYS A 30 -26.48 10.37 21.27
C LYS A 30 -25.10 10.23 20.61
N HIS A 31 -24.61 11.29 19.96
CA HIS A 31 -23.27 11.32 19.37
C HIS A 31 -22.18 11.15 20.45
N ASN A 32 -22.30 11.84 21.59
CA ASN A 32 -21.37 11.70 22.72
C ASN A 32 -21.39 10.30 23.35
N LEU A 33 -22.59 9.73 23.55
CA LEU A 33 -22.75 8.35 24.05
C LEU A 33 -22.09 7.31 23.13
N SER A 34 -22.13 7.52 21.81
CA SER A 34 -21.43 6.67 20.83
C SER A 34 -19.90 6.81 20.88
N HIS A 35 -19.39 7.97 21.29
CA HIS A 35 -17.96 8.23 21.49
C HIS A 35 -17.45 7.58 22.80
N GLN A 36 -18.29 7.57 23.84
CA GLN A 36 -17.99 7.00 25.16
C GLN A 36 -18.10 5.47 25.23
N SER A 37 -18.88 4.82 24.35
CA SER A 37 -19.10 3.36 24.33
C SER A 37 -17.88 2.53 23.86
N GLY A 38 -16.76 3.17 23.52
CA GLY A 38 -15.55 2.48 23.08
C GLY A 38 -15.67 1.87 21.68
N GLU A 39 -16.71 2.21 20.92
CA GLU A 39 -16.72 1.96 19.49
C GLU A 39 -15.53 2.69 18.88
N LYS A 40 -14.52 1.91 18.47
CA LYS A 40 -13.34 2.41 17.76
C LYS A 40 -13.85 3.32 16.64
N ARG A 41 -13.51 4.61 16.70
CA ARG A 41 -13.73 5.57 15.61
C ARG A 41 -13.54 4.83 14.30
N LYS A 42 -14.63 4.68 13.52
CA LYS A 42 -14.51 4.23 12.14
C LYS A 42 -13.68 5.30 11.43
N PHE A 43 -12.40 4.99 11.30
CA PHE A 43 -11.38 5.77 10.61
C PHE A 43 -10.99 7.12 11.27
N ARG A 44 -9.79 7.17 11.86
CA ARG A 44 -8.94 8.36 11.70
C ARG A 44 -8.27 8.19 10.36
N PHE A 45 -8.39 9.15 9.45
CA PHE A 45 -7.42 9.27 8.35
C PHE A 45 -6.03 9.09 8.94
N GLN A 46 -5.29 8.07 8.49
CA GLN A 46 -3.92 7.88 8.96
C GLN A 46 -3.09 8.94 8.24
N ASP A 47 -3.04 10.13 8.83
CA ASP A 47 -2.41 11.31 8.23
C ASP A 47 -0.94 11.02 7.90
N LEU A 48 -0.58 11.23 6.63
CA LEU A 48 0.82 11.19 6.22
C LEU A 48 1.52 12.39 6.86
N LYS A 49 2.50 12.14 7.73
CA LYS A 49 3.27 13.22 8.36
C LYS A 49 4.35 13.69 7.40
N PHE A 50 4.11 14.82 6.75
CA PHE A 50 5.16 15.54 6.05
C PHE A 50 6.16 16.10 7.06
N THR A 51 7.45 15.89 6.81
CA THR A 51 8.51 16.37 7.70
C THR A 51 9.56 17.10 6.90
N ARG A 52 10.25 18.07 7.53
CA ARG A 52 11.35 18.76 6.88
C ARG A 52 12.52 17.78 6.72
N GLN A 53 12.79 17.36 5.49
CA GLN A 53 13.82 16.39 5.15
C GLN A 53 14.53 16.81 3.87
N LEU A 54 15.85 16.59 3.80
CA LEU A 54 16.63 16.71 2.58
C LEU A 54 16.51 15.42 1.76
N SER A 55 16.85 15.49 0.46
CA SER A 55 16.83 14.27 -0.37
C SER A 55 17.89 13.26 0.12
N THR A 56 17.65 11.98 -0.15
CA THR A 56 18.54 10.91 0.31
C THR A 56 19.97 11.08 -0.22
N PHE A 57 20.14 11.45 -1.50
CA PHE A 57 21.47 11.75 -2.05
C PHE A 57 22.15 12.98 -1.40
N GLN A 58 21.38 14.01 -1.04
CA GLN A 58 21.92 15.16 -0.30
C GLN A 58 22.38 14.75 1.11
N ASN A 59 21.57 13.95 1.81
CA ASN A 59 21.95 13.42 3.12
C ASN A 59 23.22 12.58 3.03
N LEU A 60 23.32 11.64 2.07
CA LEU A 60 24.51 10.81 1.84
C LEU A 60 25.79 11.63 1.64
N GLY A 61 25.72 12.75 0.91
CA GLY A 61 26.86 13.66 0.75
C GLY A 61 27.34 14.28 2.06
N THR A 62 26.44 14.45 3.05
CA THR A 62 26.76 15.03 4.36
C THR A 62 27.09 13.98 5.44
N THR A 63 26.45 12.81 5.43
CA THR A 63 26.52 11.82 6.53
C THR A 63 27.38 10.60 6.21
N ALA A 64 27.57 10.24 4.94
CA ALA A 64 28.34 9.05 4.53
C ALA A 64 29.29 9.36 3.35
N PRO A 65 30.31 10.22 3.56
CA PRO A 65 31.22 10.67 2.49
C PRO A 65 32.02 9.54 1.82
N GLN A 66 32.11 8.36 2.45
CA GLN A 66 32.86 7.20 1.92
C GLN A 66 32.30 6.69 0.58
N PHE A 67 30.99 6.78 0.35
CA PHE A 67 30.36 6.32 -0.90
C PHE A 67 30.24 7.43 -1.96
N HIS A 68 30.54 8.69 -1.60
CA HIS A 68 30.52 9.81 -2.54
C HIS A 68 31.56 9.63 -3.67
N GLY A 69 32.66 8.89 -3.42
CA GLY A 69 33.65 8.55 -4.44
C GLY A 69 33.07 7.78 -5.63
N PHE A 70 32.09 6.89 -5.41
CA PHE A 70 31.43 6.17 -6.51
C PHE A 70 30.58 7.09 -7.39
N PHE A 71 29.93 8.09 -6.78
CA PHE A 71 29.19 9.11 -7.51
C PHE A 71 30.14 9.95 -8.40
N VAL A 72 31.28 10.37 -7.86
CA VAL A 72 32.30 11.10 -8.63
C VAL A 72 32.86 10.23 -9.76
N LEU A 73 33.19 8.96 -9.47
CA LEU A 73 33.72 8.03 -10.46
C LEU A 73 32.74 7.78 -11.60
N PHE A 74 31.44 7.66 -11.28
CA PHE A 74 30.37 7.53 -12.28
C PHE A 74 30.38 8.73 -13.24
N TRP A 75 30.38 9.96 -12.73
CA TRP A 75 30.40 11.17 -13.57
C TRP A 75 31.71 11.35 -14.34
N MET A 76 32.85 10.94 -13.77
CA MET A 76 34.11 10.88 -14.51
C MET A 76 34.01 9.90 -15.69
N GLY A 77 33.43 8.72 -15.47
CA GLY A 77 33.17 7.74 -16.52
C GLY A 77 32.26 8.29 -17.62
N VAL A 78 31.15 8.93 -17.24
CA VAL A 78 30.23 9.60 -18.18
C VAL A 78 30.95 10.67 -18.99
N THR A 79 31.80 11.49 -18.35
CA THR A 79 32.56 12.55 -19.04
C THR A 79 33.54 11.97 -20.07
N LEU A 80 34.26 10.91 -19.71
CA LEU A 80 35.15 10.22 -20.64
C LEU A 80 34.39 9.57 -21.81
N MET A 81 33.22 8.99 -21.53
CA MET A 81 32.33 8.45 -22.55
C MET A 81 31.83 9.54 -23.51
N LEU A 82 31.39 10.69 -22.98
CA LEU A 82 30.99 11.85 -23.79
C LEU A 82 32.14 12.35 -24.67
N PHE A 83 33.36 12.43 -24.13
CA PHE A 83 34.54 12.85 -24.91
C PHE A 83 34.83 11.87 -26.04
N ARG A 84 34.78 10.55 -25.77
CA ARG A 84 34.94 9.51 -26.79
C ARG A 84 33.86 9.61 -27.86
N LEU A 85 32.60 9.84 -27.46
CA LEU A 85 31.49 9.99 -28.40
C LEU A 85 31.64 11.25 -29.26
N ALA A 86 31.98 12.38 -28.65
CA ALA A 86 32.29 13.63 -29.34
C ALA A 86 33.39 13.46 -30.39
N ALA A 87 34.48 12.77 -30.03
CA ALA A 87 35.58 12.48 -30.94
C ALA A 87 35.14 11.56 -32.12
N ASN A 88 34.31 10.56 -31.84
CA ASN A 88 33.80 9.64 -32.86
C ASN A 88 32.81 10.33 -33.81
N ASN A 89 31.92 11.18 -33.27
CA ASN A 89 30.97 11.98 -34.03
C ASN A 89 31.69 13.00 -34.91
N TRP A 90 32.72 13.66 -34.38
CA TRP A 90 33.55 14.58 -35.16
C TRP A 90 34.22 13.87 -36.34
N ARG A 91 34.78 12.67 -36.12
CA ARG A 91 35.40 11.86 -37.17
C ARG A 91 34.41 11.42 -38.25
N THR A 92 33.17 11.13 -37.88
CA THR A 92 32.18 10.52 -38.78
C THR A 92 31.31 11.55 -39.50
N TYR A 93 30.95 12.65 -38.83
CA TYR A 93 29.99 13.65 -39.30
C TYR A 93 30.53 15.07 -39.38
N GLY A 94 31.77 15.33 -38.95
CA GLY A 94 32.36 16.67 -38.90
C GLY A 94 31.74 17.59 -37.84
N SER A 95 30.92 17.06 -36.93
CA SER A 95 30.32 17.81 -35.82
C SER A 95 30.34 17.00 -34.54
N ILE A 96 30.46 17.68 -33.40
CA ILE A 96 30.53 17.05 -32.06
C ILE A 96 29.20 16.38 -31.69
N TRP A 97 28.09 16.98 -32.13
CA TRP A 97 26.73 16.58 -31.77
C TRP A 97 26.14 15.50 -32.70
N GLY A 98 26.84 15.12 -33.78
CA GLY A 98 26.39 14.11 -34.73
C GLY A 98 25.16 14.55 -35.53
N LYS A 99 24.35 13.58 -36.00
CA LYS A 99 23.05 13.86 -36.63
C LYS A 99 22.00 13.99 -35.53
N ASN A 100 21.44 15.20 -35.36
CA ASN A 100 20.40 15.52 -34.36
C ASN A 100 19.03 14.88 -34.66
N GLU A 101 18.98 13.63 -35.13
CA GLU A 101 17.76 12.95 -35.56
C GLU A 101 16.79 12.72 -34.40
N ILE A 102 17.27 12.34 -33.21
CA ILE A 102 16.39 12.16 -32.04
C ILE A 102 15.78 13.50 -31.59
N ILE A 103 16.58 14.56 -31.49
CA ILE A 103 16.08 15.88 -31.06
C ILE A 103 15.10 16.45 -32.09
N ARG A 104 15.38 16.30 -33.39
CA ARG A 104 14.43 16.67 -34.45
C ARG A 104 13.15 15.84 -34.35
N LEU A 105 13.26 14.52 -34.20
CA LEU A 105 12.09 13.65 -34.00
C LEU A 105 11.27 14.01 -32.75
N MET A 106 11.91 14.53 -31.70
CA MET A 106 11.24 15.02 -30.50
C MET A 106 10.57 16.39 -30.69
N MET A 107 11.16 17.31 -31.45
CA MET A 107 10.70 18.71 -31.58
C MET A 107 9.99 19.04 -32.91
N ASP A 108 9.95 18.12 -33.88
CA ASP A 108 9.48 18.39 -35.25
C ASP A 108 7.96 18.68 -35.36
N LYS A 109 7.15 18.38 -34.34
CA LYS A 109 5.69 18.62 -34.39
C LYS A 109 5.06 19.11 -33.08
N ASP A 110 4.41 20.28 -33.17
CA ASP A 110 3.29 20.70 -32.32
C ASP A 110 3.53 20.92 -30.81
N VAL A 111 4.74 21.31 -30.41
CA VAL A 111 5.09 21.64 -29.01
C VAL A 111 4.18 22.72 -28.42
N ILE A 112 3.76 23.70 -29.22
CA ILE A 112 2.83 24.76 -28.78
C ILE A 112 1.45 24.16 -28.46
N VAL A 113 0.95 23.25 -29.31
CA VAL A 113 -0.34 22.57 -29.09
C VAL A 113 -0.26 21.68 -27.86
N LEU A 114 0.89 21.02 -27.63
CA LEU A 114 1.14 20.27 -26.40
C LEU A 114 1.03 21.18 -25.17
N GLY A 115 1.70 22.34 -25.18
CA GLY A 115 1.64 23.31 -24.09
C GLY A 115 0.23 23.85 -23.84
N LEU A 116 -0.54 24.14 -24.89
CA LEU A 116 -1.94 24.56 -24.76
C LEU A 116 -2.83 23.44 -24.21
N THR A 117 -2.61 22.19 -24.66
CA THR A 117 -3.33 21.02 -24.14
C THR A 117 -3.03 20.83 -22.65
N ASP A 118 -1.77 21.01 -22.26
CA ASP A 118 -1.30 20.92 -20.87
C ASP A 118 -1.93 21.98 -19.96
N LEU A 119 -2.00 23.22 -20.45
CA LEU A 119 -2.67 24.32 -19.75
C LEU A 119 -4.17 24.03 -19.56
N LEU A 120 -4.84 23.50 -20.58
CA LEU A 120 -6.26 23.13 -20.50
C LEU A 120 -6.48 21.96 -19.52
N LEU A 121 -5.57 20.99 -19.53
CA LEU A 121 -5.54 19.87 -18.59
C LEU A 121 -5.42 20.40 -17.14
N CYS A 122 -4.46 21.30 -16.89
CA CYS A 122 -4.30 21.93 -15.57
C CYS A 122 -5.51 22.79 -15.17
N TRP A 123 -6.06 23.57 -16.10
CA TRP A 123 -7.24 24.42 -15.84
C TRP A 123 -8.46 23.61 -15.45
N SER A 124 -8.71 22.50 -16.14
CA SER A 124 -9.88 21.64 -15.89
C SER A 124 -9.85 20.98 -14.50
N THR A 125 -8.69 20.88 -13.85
CA THR A 125 -8.61 20.44 -12.43
C THR A 125 -9.38 21.35 -11.45
N GLY A 126 -9.62 22.61 -11.84
CA GLY A 126 -10.43 23.56 -11.08
C GLY A 126 -11.88 23.12 -10.86
N PHE A 127 -12.38 22.16 -11.65
CA PHE A 127 -13.68 21.53 -11.43
C PHE A 127 -13.84 20.97 -10.02
N CYS A 128 -12.78 20.38 -9.45
CA CYS A 128 -12.82 19.82 -8.10
C CYS A 128 -13.15 20.88 -7.03
N LEU A 129 -12.61 22.10 -7.17
CA LEU A 129 -12.91 23.21 -6.26
C LEU A 129 -14.38 23.65 -6.39
N ILE A 130 -14.90 23.72 -7.62
CA ILE A 130 -16.30 24.08 -7.87
C ILE A 130 -17.22 23.05 -7.22
N LEU A 131 -16.96 21.76 -7.41
CA LEU A 131 -17.75 20.69 -6.81
C LEU A 131 -17.74 20.79 -5.28
N GLN A 132 -16.57 20.96 -4.64
CA GLN A 132 -16.47 21.10 -3.19
C GLN A 132 -17.19 22.35 -2.66
N ARG A 133 -17.19 23.48 -3.40
CA ARG A 133 -17.95 24.68 -3.04
C ARG A 133 -19.46 24.49 -3.18
N VAL A 134 -19.92 23.77 -4.20
CA VAL A 134 -21.35 23.45 -4.39
C VAL A 134 -21.83 22.53 -3.26
N VAL A 135 -21.01 21.56 -2.90
CA VAL A 135 -21.23 20.66 -1.76
C VAL A 135 -21.24 21.44 -0.44
N LEU A 136 -20.31 22.38 -0.22
CA LEU A 136 -20.29 23.27 0.96
C LEU A 136 -21.55 24.13 1.07
N LYS A 137 -22.11 24.58 -0.06
CA LYS A 137 -23.36 25.36 -0.08
C LYS A 137 -24.62 24.53 0.16
N GLY A 138 -24.50 23.21 0.32
CA GLY A 138 -25.62 22.31 0.64
C GLY A 138 -26.46 21.86 -0.56
N TYR A 139 -26.09 22.22 -1.80
CA TYR A 139 -26.85 21.79 -2.98
C TYR A 139 -26.71 20.29 -3.29
N ILE A 140 -25.60 19.67 -2.88
CA ILE A 140 -25.25 18.30 -3.23
C ILE A 140 -24.68 17.59 -1.99
N ARG A 141 -25.17 16.38 -1.70
CA ARG A 141 -24.58 15.52 -0.66
C ARG A 141 -23.33 14.81 -1.19
N TRP A 142 -22.24 14.83 -0.42
CA TRP A 142 -20.98 14.16 -0.78
C TRP A 142 -21.17 12.64 -0.95
N ASN A 143 -21.85 12.00 0.00
CA ASN A 143 -22.00 10.55 0.14
C ASN A 143 -22.93 9.85 -0.90
N GLY A 144 -23.12 10.47 -2.06
CA GLY A 144 -23.90 9.89 -3.15
C GLY A 144 -23.66 10.67 -4.43
N LEU A 145 -24.41 11.76 -4.62
CA LEU A 145 -24.39 12.53 -5.86
C LEU A 145 -23.04 13.26 -6.06
N GLY A 146 -22.42 13.80 -5.01
CA GLY A 146 -21.08 14.43 -5.09
C GLY A 146 -19.97 13.45 -5.46
N TRP A 147 -19.89 12.31 -4.77
CA TRP A 147 -18.95 11.23 -5.07
C TRP A 147 -19.15 10.64 -6.48
N LEU A 148 -20.40 10.44 -6.91
CA LEU A 148 -20.72 9.97 -8.26
C LEU A 148 -20.26 10.96 -9.34
N ILE A 149 -20.57 12.26 -9.17
CA ILE A 149 -20.12 13.30 -10.10
C ILE A 149 -18.59 13.32 -10.19
N GLN A 150 -17.88 13.20 -9.07
CA GLN A 150 -16.42 13.18 -9.05
C GLN A 150 -15.85 12.02 -9.88
N ASN A 151 -16.40 10.81 -9.73
CA ASN A 151 -15.92 9.63 -10.48
C ASN A 151 -16.25 9.73 -11.98
N ILE A 152 -17.43 10.24 -12.33
CA ILE A 152 -17.81 10.49 -13.74
C ILE A 152 -16.86 11.52 -14.36
N TRP A 153 -16.57 12.61 -13.63
CA TRP A 153 -15.63 13.63 -14.07
C TRP A 153 -14.23 13.06 -14.29
N GLN A 154 -13.69 12.32 -13.31
CA GLN A 154 -12.37 11.70 -13.38
C GLN A 154 -12.24 10.71 -14.54
N THR A 155 -13.26 9.89 -14.76
CA THR A 155 -13.30 8.93 -15.88
C THR A 155 -13.33 9.65 -17.22
N THR A 156 -14.16 10.69 -17.32
CA THR A 156 -14.28 11.52 -18.53
C THR A 156 -12.98 12.27 -18.81
N TYR A 157 -12.37 12.86 -17.78
CA TYR A 157 -11.09 13.57 -17.85
C TYR A 157 -10.00 12.67 -18.43
N LEU A 158 -9.83 11.47 -17.87
CA LEU A 158 -8.85 10.50 -18.36
C LEU A 158 -9.17 10.06 -19.79
N GLY A 159 -10.43 9.73 -20.07
CA GLY A 159 -10.88 9.27 -21.38
C GLY A 159 -10.66 10.31 -22.49
N VAL A 160 -10.98 11.59 -22.23
CA VAL A 160 -10.80 12.69 -23.19
C VAL A 160 -9.33 12.92 -23.50
N VAL A 161 -8.44 12.92 -22.50
CA VAL A 161 -7.01 13.14 -22.73
C VAL A 161 -6.39 11.98 -23.51
N ILE A 162 -6.75 10.73 -23.19
CA ILE A 162 -6.27 9.56 -23.92
C ILE A 162 -6.80 9.57 -25.36
N TRP A 163 -8.09 9.88 -25.55
CA TRP A 163 -8.70 10.01 -26.87
C TRP A 163 -7.98 11.09 -27.70
N TRP A 164 -7.71 12.25 -27.10
CA TRP A 164 -6.98 13.34 -27.74
C TRP A 164 -5.56 12.92 -28.13
N ALA A 165 -4.82 12.25 -27.24
CA ALA A 165 -3.48 11.74 -27.51
C ALA A 165 -3.47 10.70 -28.66
N TYR A 166 -4.52 9.88 -28.76
CA TYR A 166 -4.64 8.89 -29.85
C TYR A 166 -4.97 9.56 -31.18
N HIS A 167 -5.87 10.53 -31.20
CA HIS A 167 -6.32 11.21 -32.41
C HIS A 167 -5.25 12.15 -32.99
N ARG A 168 -4.40 12.74 -32.15
CA ARG A 168 -3.45 13.77 -32.57
C ARG A 168 -2.18 13.23 -33.24
N ASP A 169 -1.96 11.91 -33.21
CA ASP A 169 -0.79 11.22 -33.77
C ASP A 169 0.55 11.85 -33.33
N TRP A 170 0.64 12.18 -32.05
CA TRP A 170 1.85 12.77 -31.49
C TRP A 170 3.04 11.80 -31.45
N PRO A 171 4.29 12.33 -31.53
CA PRO A 171 5.48 11.57 -31.18
C PRO A 171 5.34 10.89 -29.82
N TRP A 172 5.99 9.74 -29.65
CA TRP A 172 5.90 8.95 -28.43
C TRP A 172 6.26 9.78 -27.18
N THR A 173 7.19 10.72 -27.28
CA THR A 173 7.62 11.61 -26.19
C THR A 173 6.50 12.53 -25.70
N HIS A 174 5.79 13.18 -26.62
CA HIS A 174 4.65 14.04 -26.30
C HIS A 174 3.49 13.24 -25.72
N THR A 175 3.23 12.04 -26.26
CA THR A 175 2.22 11.11 -25.75
C THR A 175 2.54 10.66 -24.33
N VAL A 176 3.80 10.29 -24.04
CA VAL A 176 4.25 9.93 -22.69
C VAL A 176 4.06 11.10 -21.73
N PHE A 177 4.47 12.31 -22.12
CA PHE A 177 4.35 13.50 -21.29
C PHE A 177 2.89 13.79 -20.92
N ILE A 178 1.99 13.87 -21.90
CA ILE A 178 0.60 14.24 -21.64
C ILE A 178 -0.14 13.18 -20.81
N VAL A 179 0.13 11.89 -21.05
CA VAL A 179 -0.54 10.81 -20.31
C VAL A 179 -0.01 10.72 -18.89
N LEU A 180 1.31 10.83 -18.67
CA LEU A 180 1.88 10.87 -17.32
C LEU A 180 1.39 12.09 -16.53
N HIS A 181 1.34 13.26 -17.17
CA HIS A 181 0.85 14.47 -16.51
C HIS A 181 -0.66 14.37 -16.22
N CYS A 182 -1.45 13.78 -17.12
CA CYS A 182 -2.85 13.46 -16.89
C CYS A 182 -3.04 12.56 -15.67
N LEU A 183 -2.26 11.48 -15.55
CA LEU A 183 -2.33 10.57 -14.39
C LEU A 183 -1.92 11.27 -13.10
N ALA A 184 -0.88 12.09 -13.12
CA ALA A 184 -0.46 12.88 -11.95
C ALA A 184 -1.59 13.84 -11.50
N MET A 185 -2.19 14.57 -12.44
CA MET A 185 -3.30 15.49 -12.14
C MET A 185 -4.57 14.77 -11.72
N LEU A 186 -4.84 13.58 -12.26
CA LEU A 186 -5.96 12.74 -11.84
C LEU A 186 -5.80 12.30 -10.37
N MET A 187 -4.60 11.84 -9.99
CA MET A 187 -4.29 11.46 -8.61
C MET A 187 -4.43 12.67 -7.66
N LYS A 188 -3.93 13.84 -8.06
CA LYS A 188 -4.09 15.07 -7.27
C LYS A 188 -5.56 15.47 -7.10
N GLN A 189 -6.34 15.47 -8.18
CA GLN A 189 -7.78 15.74 -8.14
C GLN A 189 -8.51 14.77 -7.20
N HIS A 190 -8.19 13.48 -7.28
CA HIS A 190 -8.76 12.47 -6.39
C HIS A 190 -8.39 12.72 -4.93
N SER A 191 -7.12 12.98 -4.65
CA SER A 191 -6.67 13.22 -3.28
C SER A 191 -7.31 14.46 -2.67
N TYR A 192 -7.45 15.55 -3.43
CA TYR A 192 -8.08 16.78 -2.97
C TYR A 192 -9.57 16.57 -2.66
N ALA A 193 -10.29 15.91 -3.57
CA ALA A 193 -11.72 15.67 -3.42
C ALA A 193 -12.02 14.69 -2.27
N ALA A 194 -11.25 13.60 -2.15
CA ALA A 194 -11.41 12.61 -1.10
C ALA A 194 -11.15 13.18 0.30
N TYR A 195 -10.10 14.00 0.46
CA TYR A 195 -9.78 14.63 1.75
C TYR A 195 -10.88 15.59 2.20
N ASN A 196 -11.27 16.54 1.34
CA ASN A 196 -12.29 17.52 1.69
C ASN A 196 -13.66 16.86 1.90
N GLY A 197 -13.97 15.81 1.12
CA GLY A 197 -15.16 14.98 1.32
C GLY A 197 -15.20 14.28 2.67
N TYR A 198 -14.07 13.73 3.13
CA TYR A 198 -13.99 13.11 4.45
C TYR A 198 -14.11 14.13 5.60
N CYS A 199 -13.45 15.28 5.48
CA CYS A 199 -13.59 16.39 6.42
C CYS A 199 -15.03 16.89 6.50
N MET A 200 -15.86 16.70 5.47
CA MET A 200 -17.28 17.00 5.56
C MET A 200 -18.08 15.88 6.25
N LEU A 201 -17.78 14.62 5.92
CA LEU A 201 -18.52 13.46 6.40
C LEU A 201 -18.31 13.15 7.89
N THR A 202 -17.11 13.39 8.40
CA THR A 202 -16.78 13.15 9.82
C THR A 202 -17.42 14.18 10.75
N PHE A 203 -17.94 15.28 10.20
CA PHE A 203 -18.62 16.34 10.93
C PHE A 203 -20.06 16.47 10.39
N PRO A 204 -20.98 15.57 10.80
CA PRO A 204 -22.33 15.43 10.24
C PRO A 204 -23.20 16.70 10.27
N PHE A 205 -22.90 17.67 11.14
CA PHE A 205 -23.55 18.98 11.18
C PHE A 205 -23.27 19.87 9.95
N SER A 206 -22.37 19.48 9.06
CA SER A 206 -22.01 20.22 7.83
C SER A 206 -23.11 20.27 6.75
N HIS A 207 -24.26 19.62 6.97
CA HIS A 207 -25.29 19.45 5.94
C HIS A 207 -26.21 20.64 5.70
N GLU A 208 -26.04 21.76 6.40
CA GLU A 208 -26.88 22.95 6.23
C GLU A 208 -26.09 24.22 6.67
N PRO A 209 -26.50 25.46 6.34
CA PRO A 209 -26.07 26.69 7.05
C PRO A 209 -26.21 26.63 8.60
N VAL A 210 -26.66 25.51 9.14
CA VAL A 210 -26.75 25.13 10.53
C VAL A 210 -25.40 24.91 11.19
N LEU A 211 -24.29 24.40 10.61
CA LEU A 211 -23.06 24.18 11.42
C LEU A 211 -22.52 25.47 12.05
N MET A 212 -22.45 26.55 11.27
CA MET A 212 -21.97 27.84 11.75
C MET A 212 -23.03 28.51 12.66
N ARG A 213 -24.33 28.28 12.39
CA ARG A 213 -25.44 28.70 13.26
C ARG A 213 -25.54 27.89 14.54
N ALA A 214 -25.23 26.61 14.56
CA ALA A 214 -25.29 25.65 15.65
C ALA A 214 -24.08 25.82 16.53
N VAL A 215 -22.88 26.00 15.97
CA VAL A 215 -21.73 26.48 16.74
C VAL A 215 -22.05 27.87 17.30
N SER A 216 -22.53 28.82 16.49
CA SER A 216 -22.95 30.15 16.99
C SER A 216 -24.07 30.09 18.04
N GLU A 217 -25.01 29.16 17.92
CA GLU A 217 -26.14 28.94 18.85
C GLU A 217 -25.68 28.22 20.09
N MET A 218 -24.75 27.28 20.01
CA MET A 218 -24.10 26.66 21.16
C MET A 218 -23.25 27.71 21.89
N TYR A 219 -22.52 28.57 21.18
CA TYR A 219 -21.84 29.73 21.77
C TYR A 219 -22.84 30.72 22.41
N ARG A 220 -23.99 30.99 21.76
CA ARG A 220 -25.06 31.86 22.27
C ARG A 220 -25.73 31.26 23.51
N LYS A 221 -26.16 30.01 23.45
CA LYS A 221 -26.75 29.22 24.55
C LYS A 221 -25.77 29.05 25.70
N ARG A 222 -24.49 28.75 25.45
CA ARG A 222 -23.42 28.76 26.48
C ARG A 222 -23.28 30.12 27.16
N ASN A 223 -23.25 31.20 26.38
CA ASN A 223 -23.15 32.56 26.92
C ASN A 223 -24.41 32.94 27.72
N MET A 224 -25.59 32.47 27.32
CA MET A 224 -26.85 32.62 28.05
C MET A 224 -26.86 31.81 29.35
N LEU A 225 -26.49 30.53 29.33
CA LEU A 225 -26.35 29.69 30.52
C LEU A 225 -25.34 30.29 31.51
N LYS A 226 -24.24 30.88 31.00
CA LYS A 226 -23.28 31.64 31.80
C LYS A 226 -23.89 32.89 32.43
N ALA A 227 -24.77 33.60 31.73
CA ALA A 227 -25.51 34.75 32.25
C ALA A 227 -26.55 34.34 33.31
N SER A 228 -27.34 33.29 33.07
CA SER A 228 -28.31 32.77 34.04
C SER A 228 -27.63 32.31 35.33
N LEU A 229 -26.51 31.58 35.25
CA LEU A 229 -25.73 31.17 36.43
C LEU A 229 -25.15 32.36 37.20
N SER A 230 -24.83 33.46 36.50
CA SER A 230 -24.38 34.70 37.12
C SER A 230 -25.52 35.45 37.84
N GLN A 231 -26.75 35.39 37.30
CA GLN A 231 -27.94 35.94 37.95
C GLN A 231 -28.34 35.12 39.18
N THR A 232 -28.23 33.78 39.14
CA THR A 232 -28.44 32.92 40.31
C THR A 232 -27.41 33.20 41.41
N ARG A 233 -26.14 33.39 41.04
CA ARG A 233 -25.08 33.85 41.97
C ARG A 233 -25.34 35.24 42.56
N VAL A 234 -25.99 36.14 41.81
CA VAL A 234 -26.39 37.47 42.30
C VAL A 234 -27.60 37.37 43.24
N LYS A 235 -28.52 36.42 43.03
CA LYS A 235 -29.62 36.09 43.95
C LYS A 235 -29.09 35.45 45.25
N GLU A 236 -28.11 34.54 45.19
CA GLU A 236 -27.46 33.94 46.37
C GLU A 236 -26.61 34.95 47.17
N ARG A 237 -25.99 35.93 46.50
CA ARG A 237 -25.17 36.98 47.17
C ARG A 237 -25.97 37.99 48.00
N ARG A 238 -27.31 37.93 48.01
CA ARG A 238 -28.14 38.82 48.85
C ARG A 238 -28.25 38.37 50.32
N HIS A 239 -27.63 37.26 50.71
CA HIS A 239 -27.41 36.91 52.13
C HIS A 239 -25.91 36.94 52.50
N PRO A 240 -25.47 37.85 53.38
CA PRO A 240 -24.06 38.00 53.71
C PRO A 240 -23.68 37.24 54.97
N THR A 241 -22.54 36.54 54.93
CA THR A 241 -21.64 36.44 56.09
C THR A 241 -20.18 36.49 55.66
N SER A 242 -19.42 37.24 56.44
CA SER A 242 -18.09 37.81 56.18
C SER A 242 -16.94 36.86 56.53
N ALA A 243 -15.85 36.89 55.76
CA ALA A 243 -14.46 36.97 56.27
C ALA A 243 -13.44 37.27 55.15
N LYS A 244 -12.41 38.04 55.50
CA LYS A 244 -11.35 38.66 54.66
C LYS A 244 -10.06 37.82 54.54
N MET A 245 -9.13 38.34 53.71
CA MET A 245 -7.66 38.14 53.56
C MET A 245 -7.24 37.28 52.35
N GLY A 246 -6.22 37.58 51.53
CA GLY A 246 -5.24 38.67 51.48
C GLY A 246 -3.94 38.21 50.76
N TYR A 247 -3.51 38.97 49.74
CA TYR A 247 -2.13 39.18 49.19
C TYR A 247 -1.38 38.18 48.26
N SER A 248 -0.96 38.73 47.09
CA SER A 248 0.31 38.68 46.29
C SER A 248 1.07 37.37 46.08
N SER A 249 1.28 36.88 44.84
CA SER A 249 2.21 37.30 43.75
C SER A 249 3.70 36.97 43.95
N ALA A 250 4.23 36.27 42.93
CA ALA A 250 5.63 36.15 42.46
C ALA A 250 6.50 34.99 42.97
N VAL A 251 6.35 33.78 42.39
CA VAL A 251 7.43 32.80 42.13
C VAL A 251 7.01 31.92 40.95
N ASP A 252 7.31 32.30 39.69
CA ASP A 252 6.64 31.67 38.53
C ASP A 252 7.51 31.32 37.31
N THR A 253 8.84 31.23 37.45
CA THR A 253 9.67 31.01 36.25
C THR A 253 10.60 29.80 36.28
N GLU A 254 10.82 29.16 37.43
CA GLU A 254 11.75 28.01 37.52
C GLU A 254 11.06 26.70 37.98
N LEU A 255 9.88 26.80 38.59
CA LEU A 255 9.04 25.65 38.97
C LEU A 255 8.22 25.10 37.78
N ASN A 256 8.00 25.91 36.74
CA ASN A 256 7.14 25.59 35.60
C ASN A 256 7.80 24.63 34.58
N SER A 257 9.14 24.55 34.53
CA SER A 257 9.86 23.59 33.68
C SER A 257 9.92 22.19 34.30
N GLU A 258 10.07 22.09 35.62
CA GLU A 258 10.13 20.81 36.36
C GLU A 258 8.74 20.16 36.51
N ILE A 259 7.69 20.97 36.67
CA ILE A 259 6.29 20.51 36.70
C ILE A 259 5.83 19.98 35.34
N MET A 260 6.34 20.51 34.21
CA MET A 260 5.96 20.03 32.88
C MET A 260 6.51 18.64 32.57
N ASP A 261 7.73 18.32 33.00
CA ASP A 261 8.33 16.99 32.79
C ASP A 261 7.75 15.93 33.74
N LEU A 262 7.35 16.31 34.96
CA LEU A 262 6.63 15.43 35.88
C LEU A 262 5.16 15.20 35.44
N LYS A 263 4.46 16.22 34.90
CA LYS A 263 3.12 16.06 34.32
C LYS A 263 3.10 15.10 33.13
N LYS A 264 4.16 15.04 32.32
CA LYS A 264 4.19 14.21 31.09
C LYS A 264 4.29 12.71 31.38
N LYS A 265 4.93 12.32 32.49
CA LYS A 265 5.05 10.92 32.93
C LYS A 265 3.84 10.45 33.75
N ASP A 266 3.19 11.34 34.48
CA ASP A 266 2.04 10.99 35.34
C ASP A 266 0.68 10.99 34.59
N PHE A 267 0.58 11.68 33.46
CA PHE A 267 -0.65 11.78 32.66
C PHE A 267 -1.09 10.44 32.05
N SER A 268 -0.15 9.60 31.63
CA SER A 268 -0.46 8.31 30.98
C SER A 268 -1.04 7.28 31.93
N ARG A 269 -0.73 7.35 33.23
CA ARG A 269 -1.10 6.33 34.22
C ARG A 269 -2.36 6.73 35.00
N ARG A 270 -2.54 8.05 35.22
CA ARG A 270 -3.74 8.63 35.85
C ARG A 270 -4.93 8.71 34.90
N SER A 271 -4.70 8.81 33.58
CA SER A 271 -5.74 8.85 32.55
C SER A 271 -6.53 7.55 32.46
N SER A 272 -5.91 6.38 32.61
CA SER A 272 -6.61 5.09 32.48
C SER A 272 -7.45 4.74 33.72
N GLU A 273 -6.99 5.15 34.91
CA GLU A 273 -7.66 4.87 36.18
C GLU A 273 -8.78 5.89 36.50
N LEU A 274 -8.62 7.18 36.16
CA LEU A 274 -9.72 8.16 36.24
C LEU A 274 -10.78 7.99 35.15
N GLN A 275 -10.41 7.56 33.93
CA GLN A 275 -11.38 7.35 32.85
C GLN A 275 -12.37 6.21 33.13
N ASN A 276 -12.03 5.26 34.02
CA ASN A 276 -12.92 4.17 34.40
C ASN A 276 -13.81 4.53 35.60
N TYR A 277 -13.39 5.46 36.48
CA TYR A 277 -14.19 5.91 37.63
C TYR A 277 -15.16 7.05 37.27
N SER A 278 -14.79 7.97 36.36
CA SER A 278 -15.72 9.01 35.84
C SER A 278 -16.82 8.42 34.93
N ARG A 279 -16.53 7.28 34.29
CA ARG A 279 -17.39 6.65 33.26
C ARG A 279 -18.75 6.16 33.78
N SER A 280 -18.87 5.82 35.06
CA SER A 280 -20.12 5.29 35.63
C SER A 280 -21.01 6.39 36.22
N HIS A 281 -20.44 7.51 36.68
CA HIS A 281 -21.19 8.58 37.35
C HIS A 281 -21.73 9.63 36.37
N GLU A 282 -21.03 9.87 35.25
CA GLU A 282 -21.47 10.82 34.20
C GLU A 282 -22.60 10.26 33.33
N THR A 283 -22.64 8.95 33.07
CA THR A 283 -23.68 8.30 32.26
C THR A 283 -25.07 8.36 32.90
N ASP A 284 -25.16 8.17 34.21
CA ASP A 284 -26.42 8.24 34.94
C ASP A 284 -26.96 9.68 35.01
N GLN A 285 -26.08 10.67 35.15
CA GLN A 285 -26.44 12.09 35.10
C GLN A 285 -26.88 12.51 33.70
N LEU A 286 -26.22 12.04 32.64
CA LEU A 286 -26.59 12.27 31.24
C LEU A 286 -27.98 11.70 30.89
N LEU A 287 -28.27 10.47 31.33
CA LEU A 287 -29.58 9.84 31.15
C LEU A 287 -30.69 10.59 31.90
N SER A 288 -30.39 11.11 33.10
CA SER A 288 -31.33 11.95 33.85
C SER A 288 -31.64 13.26 33.13
N LEU A 289 -30.64 13.87 32.48
CA LEU A 289 -30.76 15.11 31.70
C LEU A 289 -31.63 14.90 30.46
N ILE A 290 -31.45 13.77 29.76
CA ILE A 290 -32.27 13.39 28.60
C ILE A 290 -33.74 13.23 29.01
N GLY A 291 -34.01 12.55 30.13
CA GLY A 291 -35.37 12.39 30.65
C GLY A 291 -36.03 13.70 31.10
N THR A 292 -35.25 14.68 31.60
CA THR A 292 -35.79 16.01 31.97
C THR A 292 -36.07 16.89 30.74
N ILE A 293 -35.25 16.77 29.70
CA ILE A 293 -35.44 17.46 28.43
C ILE A 293 -36.68 16.92 27.69
N GLU A 294 -36.90 15.60 27.70
CA GLU A 294 -38.09 14.96 27.10
C GLU A 294 -39.40 15.32 27.80
N THR A 295 -39.34 15.69 29.09
CA THR A 295 -40.52 16.01 29.91
C THR A 295 -40.82 17.51 30.00
N GLY A 296 -39.98 18.38 29.45
CA GLY A 296 -40.20 19.83 29.41
C GLY A 296 -40.13 20.53 30.77
N VAL A 297 -39.51 19.90 31.77
CA VAL A 297 -39.39 20.42 33.14
C VAL A 297 -38.20 21.39 33.25
N PRO A 298 -38.32 22.51 34.00
CA PRO A 298 -37.21 23.44 34.20
C PRO A 298 -35.99 22.77 34.88
N LEU A 299 -34.81 22.97 34.29
CA LEU A 299 -33.55 22.36 34.73
C LEU A 299 -33.04 22.95 36.04
N GLU A 300 -32.53 22.09 36.94
CA GLU A 300 -31.88 22.55 38.18
C GLU A 300 -30.54 23.26 37.91
N PRO A 301 -30.07 24.17 38.80
CA PRO A 301 -28.79 24.87 38.65
C PRO A 301 -27.57 23.94 38.50
N SER A 302 -27.64 22.74 39.11
CA SER A 302 -26.63 21.68 38.98
C SER A 302 -26.61 21.08 37.57
N GLN A 303 -27.79 20.78 37.01
CA GLN A 303 -27.96 20.24 35.64
C GLN A 303 -27.58 21.26 34.56
N VAL A 304 -27.86 22.55 34.80
CA VAL A 304 -27.46 23.67 33.93
C VAL A 304 -25.94 23.77 33.81
N LYS A 305 -25.21 23.54 34.91
CA LYS A 305 -23.75 23.53 34.92
C LYS A 305 -23.19 22.35 34.12
N SER A 306 -23.74 21.15 34.31
CA SER A 306 -23.34 19.95 33.56
C SER A 306 -23.61 20.09 32.06
N LEU A 307 -24.78 20.61 31.66
CA LEU A 307 -25.11 20.86 30.25
C LEU A 307 -24.12 21.84 29.61
N ARG A 308 -23.72 22.89 30.34
CA ARG A 308 -22.73 23.85 29.85
C ARG A 308 -21.35 23.22 29.67
N GLU A 309 -20.88 22.42 30.62
CA GLU A 309 -19.60 21.73 30.53
C GLU A 309 -19.57 20.76 29.34
N LEU A 310 -20.67 20.04 29.10
CA LEU A 310 -20.84 19.18 27.92
C LEU A 310 -20.81 19.96 26.60
N LEU A 311 -21.51 21.09 26.52
CA LEU A 311 -21.49 21.95 25.33
C LEU A 311 -20.10 22.55 25.08
N GLU A 312 -19.36 22.93 26.13
CA GLU A 312 -17.98 23.41 26.02
C GLU A 312 -17.04 22.32 25.50
N GLN A 313 -17.18 21.09 26.00
CA GLN A 313 -16.39 19.94 25.56
C GLN A 313 -16.70 19.55 24.10
N GLU A 314 -17.97 19.55 23.69
CA GLU A 314 -18.33 19.21 22.31
C GLU A 314 -17.85 20.28 21.31
N ILE A 315 -17.97 21.56 21.66
CA ILE A 315 -17.41 22.65 20.85
C ILE A 315 -15.88 22.48 20.71
N GLU A 316 -15.18 22.15 21.79
CA GLU A 316 -13.74 21.95 21.78
C GLU A 316 -13.36 20.76 20.87
N VAL A 317 -14.02 19.61 21.01
CA VAL A 317 -13.80 18.40 20.19
C VAL A 317 -14.10 18.65 18.71
N LEU A 318 -15.21 19.33 18.39
CA LEU A 318 -15.56 19.69 17.01
C LEU A 318 -14.55 20.69 16.43
N SER A 319 -14.10 21.67 17.23
CA SER A 319 -13.13 22.68 16.80
C SER A 319 -11.72 22.13 16.61
N GLU A 320 -11.26 21.21 17.47
CA GLU A 320 -10.01 20.48 17.28
C GLU A 320 -10.07 19.58 16.05
N GLY A 321 -11.22 18.92 15.84
CA GLY A 321 -11.44 18.08 14.67
C GLY A 321 -11.41 18.84 13.34
N LEU A 322 -12.04 20.03 13.28
CA LEU A 322 -12.06 20.91 12.11
C LEU A 322 -10.71 21.57 11.82
N LYS A 323 -9.95 21.92 12.88
CA LYS A 323 -8.56 22.40 12.75
C LYS A 323 -7.63 21.29 12.25
N GLY A 324 -7.97 20.02 12.47
CA GLY A 324 -7.10 18.89 12.13
C GLY A 324 -5.75 19.04 12.83
N ARG A 325 -4.64 18.91 12.09
CA ARG A 325 -3.28 19.22 12.57
C ARG A 325 -2.76 20.59 12.14
N CYS A 326 -3.61 21.45 11.57
CA CYS A 326 -3.22 22.80 11.17
C CYS A 326 -2.82 23.58 12.43
N SER A 327 -1.52 23.84 12.58
CA SER A 327 -0.95 24.33 13.83
C SER A 327 -0.34 25.73 13.69
N LEU A 328 0.05 26.10 12.46
CA LEU A 328 0.74 27.35 12.16
C LEU A 328 -0.11 28.31 11.33
N THR A 329 -1.08 27.81 10.55
CA THR A 329 -1.92 28.62 9.66
C THR A 329 -3.42 28.51 9.99
N ASN A 330 -4.23 29.51 9.60
CA ASN A 330 -5.69 29.46 9.74
C ASN A 330 -6.37 28.68 8.59
N ASN A 331 -5.64 27.86 7.82
CA ASN A 331 -6.14 27.12 6.65
C ASN A 331 -6.87 25.82 7.04
N HIS A 332 -7.86 25.93 7.92
CA HIS A 332 -8.73 24.82 8.30
C HIS A 332 -9.94 24.73 7.36
N TYR A 333 -10.60 23.58 7.32
CA TYR A 333 -11.87 23.46 6.60
C TYR A 333 -12.95 24.32 7.29
N PRO A 334 -13.77 25.10 6.56
CA PRO A 334 -13.87 25.24 5.10
C PRO A 334 -13.03 26.38 4.49
N GLN A 335 -12.24 27.11 5.29
CA GLN A 335 -11.41 28.24 4.83
C GLN A 335 -10.32 27.83 3.82
N ASN A 336 -10.00 26.54 3.73
CA ASN A 336 -9.06 25.98 2.76
C ASN A 336 -9.60 25.94 1.31
N LEU A 337 -10.90 26.15 1.08
CA LEU A 337 -11.53 26.07 -0.26
C LEU A 337 -11.31 27.35 -1.10
N THR A 338 -10.04 27.72 -1.27
CA THR A 338 -9.61 28.88 -2.07
C THR A 338 -8.89 28.45 -3.34
N ILE A 339 -8.90 29.33 -4.35
CA ILE A 339 -8.15 29.12 -5.60
C ILE A 339 -6.65 29.05 -5.33
N GLY A 340 -6.16 29.90 -4.40
CA GLY A 340 -4.75 29.90 -4.01
C GLY A 340 -4.28 28.56 -3.46
N ASN A 341 -5.07 27.93 -2.57
CA ASN A 341 -4.70 26.65 -1.97
C ASN A 341 -4.69 25.49 -2.97
N ILE A 342 -5.69 25.41 -3.87
CA ILE A 342 -5.68 24.36 -4.90
C ILE A 342 -4.52 24.57 -5.89
N CYS A 343 -4.25 25.80 -6.34
CA CYS A 343 -3.14 26.08 -7.24
C CYS A 343 -1.78 25.75 -6.60
N ASP A 344 -1.60 26.06 -5.32
CA ASP A 344 -0.41 25.71 -4.55
C ASP A 344 -0.22 24.19 -4.49
N PHE A 345 -1.26 23.42 -4.10
CA PHE A 345 -1.21 21.95 -4.11
C PHE A 345 -0.93 21.35 -5.51
N MET A 346 -1.55 21.91 -6.56
CA MET A 346 -1.32 21.46 -7.93
C MET A 346 0.13 21.68 -8.38
N ALA A 347 0.83 22.69 -7.85
CA ALA A 347 2.25 22.94 -8.12
C ALA A 347 3.20 22.09 -7.26
N LEU A 348 2.80 21.69 -6.05
CA LEU A 348 3.67 20.94 -5.13
C LEU A 348 4.07 19.55 -5.67
N PRO A 349 5.32 19.08 -5.43
CA PRO A 349 5.78 17.76 -5.88
C PRO A 349 5.28 16.61 -4.99
N THR A 350 4.01 16.61 -4.63
CA THR A 350 3.33 15.55 -3.86
C THR A 350 1.97 15.22 -4.47
N LEU A 351 1.54 13.97 -4.31
CA LEU A 351 0.25 13.47 -4.82
C LEU A 351 -0.82 13.40 -3.73
N VAL A 352 -0.44 13.61 -2.46
CA VAL A 352 -1.35 13.54 -1.31
C VAL A 352 -1.65 14.95 -0.80
N TYR A 353 -2.92 15.30 -0.83
CA TYR A 353 -3.45 16.56 -0.30
C TYR A 353 -3.48 16.54 1.24
N GLU A 354 -2.95 17.59 1.85
CA GLU A 354 -3.03 17.91 3.28
C GLU A 354 -3.28 19.42 3.44
N LEU A 355 -3.80 19.83 4.59
CA LEU A 355 -4.10 21.25 4.87
C LEU A 355 -2.83 22.11 5.00
N GLU A 356 -1.74 21.53 5.47
CA GLU A 356 -0.50 22.23 5.76
C GLU A 356 0.71 21.40 5.34
N TYR A 357 1.68 22.07 4.73
CA TYR A 357 2.92 21.46 4.25
C TYR A 357 4.12 22.16 4.89
N PRO A 358 5.20 21.42 5.23
CA PRO A 358 6.41 22.04 5.73
C PRO A 358 7.05 22.89 4.63
N ARG A 359 7.33 24.17 4.93
CA ARG A 359 7.91 25.13 3.98
C ARG A 359 9.34 25.54 4.30
N THR A 360 10.13 25.83 3.28
CA THR A 360 11.44 26.50 3.41
C THR A 360 11.24 28.01 3.57
N LYS A 361 12.20 28.71 4.19
CA LYS A 361 12.07 30.15 4.49
C LYS A 361 12.38 31.04 3.28
N LYS A 362 13.23 30.57 2.37
CA LYS A 362 13.73 31.28 1.19
C LYS A 362 14.02 30.26 0.09
N ILE A 363 13.95 30.71 -1.16
CA ILE A 363 14.32 29.95 -2.35
C ILE A 363 15.83 30.13 -2.58
N ASP A 364 16.56 29.03 -2.71
CA ASP A 364 17.95 28.99 -3.16
C ASP A 364 18.01 28.86 -4.69
N TRP A 365 18.15 30.01 -5.37
CA TRP A 365 18.23 30.07 -6.82
C TRP A 365 19.48 29.41 -7.40
N LEU A 366 20.59 29.34 -6.64
CA LEU A 366 21.78 28.64 -7.09
C LEU A 366 21.53 27.14 -7.13
N TYR A 367 20.89 26.60 -6.09
CA TYR A 367 20.47 25.21 -6.07
C TYR A 367 19.49 24.86 -7.20
N VAL A 368 18.51 25.74 -7.48
CA VAL A 368 17.58 25.55 -8.61
C VAL A 368 18.32 25.57 -9.96
N ALA A 369 19.26 26.50 -10.14
CA ALA A 369 20.06 26.60 -11.36
C ALA A 369 20.96 25.37 -11.55
N GLU A 370 21.62 24.90 -10.48
CA GLU A 370 22.43 23.69 -10.48
C GLU A 370 21.60 22.47 -10.92
N LYS A 371 20.45 22.24 -10.29
CA LYS A 371 19.58 21.09 -10.61
C LYS A 371 18.99 21.19 -12.01
N THR A 372 18.65 22.39 -12.47
CA THR A 372 18.12 22.60 -13.82
C THR A 372 19.19 22.37 -14.88
N LEU A 373 20.41 22.87 -14.67
CA LEU A 373 21.55 22.60 -15.56
C LEU A 373 21.89 21.11 -15.59
N ALA A 374 21.87 20.44 -14.43
CA ALA A 374 22.06 19.00 -14.33
C ALA A 374 20.96 18.24 -15.11
N THR A 375 19.69 18.62 -15.01
CA THR A 375 18.60 18.01 -15.80
C THR A 375 18.90 18.04 -17.29
N PHE A 376 19.23 19.20 -17.87
CA PHE A 376 19.52 19.30 -19.30
C PHE A 376 20.80 18.56 -19.69
N GLY A 377 21.85 18.65 -18.87
CA GLY A 377 23.12 17.93 -19.11
C GLY A 377 22.93 16.42 -19.13
N ILE A 378 22.11 15.88 -18.23
CA ILE A 378 21.86 14.43 -18.16
C ILE A 378 20.96 13.98 -19.29
N ILE A 379 19.95 14.76 -19.70
CA ILE A 379 19.14 14.45 -20.88
C ILE A 379 20.03 14.34 -22.12
N VAL A 380 21.05 15.21 -22.27
CA VAL A 380 22.02 15.11 -23.37
C VAL A 380 22.82 13.80 -23.28
N VAL A 381 23.27 13.39 -22.09
CA VAL A 381 23.95 12.11 -21.87
C VAL A 381 23.06 10.93 -22.26
N MET A 382 21.79 10.94 -21.82
CA MET A 382 20.81 9.91 -22.17
C MET A 382 20.61 9.83 -23.69
N ILE A 383 20.40 10.96 -24.36
CA ILE A 383 20.29 10.98 -25.84
C ILE A 383 21.56 10.39 -26.49
N ALA A 384 22.74 10.76 -26.01
CA ALA A 384 24.02 10.25 -26.49
C ALA A 384 24.11 8.71 -26.36
N VAL A 385 23.76 8.17 -25.19
CA VAL A 385 23.79 6.73 -24.88
C VAL A 385 22.79 5.97 -25.74
N SER A 386 21.57 6.48 -25.83
CA SER A 386 20.51 5.93 -26.67
C SER A 386 20.92 5.90 -28.14
N GLN A 387 21.56 6.96 -28.66
CA GLN A 387 22.06 7.00 -30.04
C GLN A 387 23.22 6.05 -30.28
N SER A 388 24.16 5.93 -29.33
CA SER A 388 25.37 5.16 -29.53
C SER A 388 25.18 3.66 -29.34
N TRP A 389 24.34 3.25 -28.39
CA TRP A 389 24.24 1.86 -27.94
C TRP A 389 22.87 1.23 -28.19
N ILE A 390 21.78 1.98 -28.02
CA ILE A 390 20.42 1.42 -28.17
C ILE A 390 19.98 1.44 -29.65
N TYR A 391 20.17 2.57 -30.33
CA TYR A 391 19.70 2.77 -31.70
C TYR A 391 20.25 1.74 -32.70
N PRO A 392 21.55 1.40 -32.72
CA PRO A 392 22.08 0.41 -33.67
C PRO A 392 21.43 -0.96 -33.50
N VAL A 393 21.30 -1.43 -32.25
CA VAL A 393 20.68 -2.72 -31.93
C VAL A 393 19.20 -2.72 -32.36
N VAL A 394 18.47 -1.63 -32.11
CA VAL A 394 17.09 -1.50 -32.58
C VAL A 394 17.01 -1.54 -34.11
N MET A 395 17.89 -0.84 -34.82
CA MET A 395 17.92 -0.86 -36.29
C MET A 395 18.22 -2.25 -36.84
N ASP A 396 19.12 -3.00 -36.21
CA ASP A 396 19.37 -4.39 -36.57
C ASP A 396 18.10 -5.24 -36.38
N THR A 397 17.36 -5.08 -35.28
CA THR A 397 16.09 -5.81 -35.09
C THR A 397 15.00 -5.44 -36.11
N VAL A 398 14.97 -4.18 -36.57
CA VAL A 398 14.05 -3.73 -37.62
C VAL A 398 14.42 -4.37 -38.95
N ARG A 399 15.71 -4.37 -39.31
CA ARG A 399 16.21 -5.06 -40.51
C ARG A 399 15.85 -6.54 -40.50
N MET A 400 16.08 -7.24 -39.38
CA MET A 400 15.71 -8.66 -39.21
C MET A 400 14.19 -8.90 -39.38
N LYS A 401 13.36 -7.93 -39.03
CA LYS A 401 11.91 -8.00 -39.21
C LYS A 401 11.51 -7.78 -40.67
N GLU A 402 12.12 -6.82 -41.35
CA GLU A 402 11.88 -6.51 -42.77
C GLU A 402 12.34 -7.65 -43.69
N GLU A 403 13.40 -8.35 -43.32
CA GLU A 403 13.90 -9.57 -44.00
C GLU A 403 12.99 -10.79 -43.83
N GLY A 404 11.89 -10.69 -43.06
CA GLY A 404 10.88 -11.73 -42.97
C GLY A 404 11.29 -12.96 -42.14
N MET A 405 12.28 -12.85 -41.23
CA MET A 405 12.73 -13.98 -40.39
C MET A 405 11.59 -14.71 -39.68
N THR A 406 11.70 -16.04 -39.62
CA THR A 406 10.75 -16.91 -38.93
C THR A 406 10.81 -16.72 -37.40
N ALA A 407 9.72 -17.03 -36.70
CA ALA A 407 9.62 -16.85 -35.24
C ALA A 407 10.70 -17.60 -34.45
N GLN A 408 11.13 -18.78 -34.93
CA GLN A 408 12.14 -19.60 -34.28
C GLN A 408 13.55 -19.00 -34.37
N GLN A 409 13.87 -18.36 -35.52
CA GLN A 409 15.13 -17.63 -35.68
C GLN A 409 15.16 -16.39 -34.78
N ARG A 410 14.05 -15.65 -34.69
CA ARG A 410 13.93 -14.51 -33.78
C ARG A 410 14.11 -14.89 -32.32
N LEU A 411 13.62 -16.07 -31.92
CA LEU A 411 13.80 -16.57 -30.55
C LEU A 411 15.26 -16.90 -30.25
N ARG A 412 16.03 -17.37 -31.24
CA ARG A 412 17.46 -17.67 -31.09
C ARG A 412 18.32 -16.41 -30.99
N GLU A 413 17.95 -15.34 -31.69
CA GLU A 413 18.65 -14.04 -31.64
C GLU A 413 18.27 -13.22 -30.40
N PHE A 414 17.11 -13.48 -29.79
CA PHE A 414 16.58 -12.70 -28.67
C PHE A 414 17.53 -12.57 -27.46
N PRO A 415 18.22 -13.64 -26.98
CA PRO A 415 19.15 -13.51 -25.86
C PRO A 415 20.33 -12.58 -26.14
N TRP A 416 20.84 -12.54 -27.38
CA TRP A 416 21.94 -11.67 -27.79
C TRP A 416 21.51 -10.21 -27.81
N VAL A 417 20.37 -9.93 -28.46
CA VAL A 417 19.75 -8.60 -28.49
C VAL A 417 19.45 -8.12 -27.07
N LEU A 418 18.95 -9.00 -26.18
CA LEU A 418 18.70 -8.66 -24.79
C LEU A 418 20.01 -8.35 -24.04
N GLY A 419 21.06 -9.14 -24.26
CA GLY A 419 22.39 -8.91 -23.66
C GLY A 419 22.98 -7.56 -24.06
N ASP A 420 22.90 -7.21 -25.34
CA ASP A 420 23.40 -5.93 -25.87
C ASP A 420 22.62 -4.73 -25.31
N LEU A 421 21.33 -4.92 -25.01
CA LEU A 421 20.44 -3.88 -24.49
C LEU A 421 20.43 -3.78 -22.95
N LEU A 422 20.87 -4.80 -22.23
CA LEU A 422 20.76 -4.87 -20.76
C LEU A 422 21.50 -3.72 -20.06
N PHE A 423 22.77 -3.51 -20.42
CA PHE A 423 23.59 -2.45 -19.81
C PHE A 423 23.13 -1.03 -20.22
N PRO A 424 22.90 -0.73 -21.51
CA PRO A 424 22.36 0.57 -21.91
C PRO A 424 21.01 0.89 -21.25
N PHE A 425 20.07 -0.06 -21.18
CA PHE A 425 18.78 0.17 -20.51
C PHE A 425 18.93 0.36 -19.01
N MET A 426 19.81 -0.38 -18.34
CA MET A 426 20.10 -0.15 -16.92
C MET A 426 20.61 1.27 -16.69
N MET A 427 21.53 1.75 -17.55
CA MET A 427 22.08 3.10 -17.42
C MET A 427 21.01 4.17 -17.68
N GLU A 428 20.19 4.01 -18.72
CA GLU A 428 19.05 4.90 -19.01
C GLU A 428 18.05 4.92 -17.85
N TYR A 429 17.76 3.77 -17.24
CA TYR A 429 16.87 3.67 -16.10
C TYR A 429 17.39 4.45 -14.88
N LEU A 430 18.68 4.30 -14.56
CA LEU A 430 19.32 5.04 -13.46
C LEU A 430 19.40 6.55 -13.73
N LEU A 431 19.75 6.95 -14.96
CA LEU A 431 19.80 8.36 -15.35
C LEU A 431 18.40 9.00 -15.34
N ALA A 432 17.40 8.31 -15.88
CA ALA A 432 16.00 8.76 -15.84
C ALA A 432 15.51 8.94 -14.40
N PHE A 433 15.83 8.00 -13.51
CA PHE A 433 15.53 8.13 -12.09
C PHE A 433 16.17 9.37 -11.47
N TYR A 434 17.46 9.56 -11.69
CA TYR A 434 18.18 10.72 -11.15
C TYR A 434 17.62 12.05 -11.68
N VAL A 435 17.29 12.12 -12.98
CA VAL A 435 16.69 13.31 -13.60
C VAL A 435 15.36 13.64 -12.95
N ILE A 436 14.44 12.69 -12.85
CA ILE A 436 13.08 12.95 -12.38
C ILE A 436 13.09 13.21 -10.87
N TRP A 437 13.59 12.27 -10.07
CA TRP A 437 13.43 12.30 -8.61
C TRP A 437 14.46 13.17 -7.91
N GLU A 438 15.70 13.25 -8.41
CA GLU A 438 16.76 14.01 -7.76
C GLU A 438 16.96 15.41 -8.35
N CYS A 439 16.71 15.63 -9.65
CA CYS A 439 16.85 16.96 -10.25
C CYS A 439 15.50 17.70 -10.33
N VAL A 440 14.54 17.17 -11.08
CA VAL A 440 13.28 17.87 -11.39
C VAL A 440 12.43 18.07 -10.14
N LEU A 441 12.15 17.01 -9.37
CA LEU A 441 11.30 17.14 -8.17
C LEU A 441 11.94 18.05 -7.12
N ASN A 442 13.26 18.01 -6.93
CA ASN A 442 13.95 18.91 -6.00
C ASN A 442 13.96 20.37 -6.48
N ALA A 443 14.12 20.61 -7.80
CA ALA A 443 14.01 21.96 -8.36
C ALA A 443 12.59 22.52 -8.17
N VAL A 444 11.56 21.72 -8.47
CA VAL A 444 10.15 22.10 -8.24
C VAL A 444 9.88 22.30 -6.75
N ALA A 445 10.40 21.44 -5.88
CA ALA A 445 10.28 21.58 -4.43
C ALA A 445 10.86 22.91 -3.96
N GLU A 446 12.04 23.29 -4.44
CA GLU A 446 12.68 24.53 -4.02
C GLU A 446 11.96 25.77 -4.55
N ILE A 447 11.51 25.76 -5.81
CA ILE A 447 10.72 26.85 -6.40
C ILE A 447 9.40 27.04 -5.64
N THR A 448 8.76 25.95 -5.22
CA THR A 448 7.50 25.96 -4.45
C THR A 448 7.71 26.07 -2.93
N MET A 449 8.96 26.23 -2.48
CA MET A 449 9.35 26.25 -1.07
C MET A 449 8.89 25.03 -0.26
N PHE A 450 8.72 23.87 -0.90
CA PHE A 450 8.35 22.61 -0.27
C PHE A 450 9.55 21.97 0.43
N ALA A 451 9.44 21.75 1.74
CA ALA A 451 10.57 21.32 2.57
C ALA A 451 10.66 19.81 2.80
N ASP A 452 9.66 19.02 2.38
CA ASP A 452 9.72 17.56 2.44
C ASP A 452 10.27 17.00 1.13
N ARG A 453 11.59 16.80 1.08
CA ARG A 453 12.28 16.30 -0.13
C ARG A 453 12.47 14.77 -0.12
N GLY A 454 11.67 14.06 0.67
CA GLY A 454 11.70 12.60 0.77
C GLY A 454 11.02 11.87 -0.39
N PHE A 455 11.35 12.20 -1.64
CA PHE A 455 10.69 11.62 -2.83
C PHE A 455 11.03 10.14 -3.07
N TYR A 456 12.16 9.67 -2.54
CA TYR A 456 12.67 8.30 -2.63
C TYR A 456 13.54 8.00 -1.41
N SER A 457 13.69 6.71 -1.06
CA SER A 457 14.66 6.24 -0.06
C SER A 457 15.85 5.55 -0.76
N ASP A 458 16.76 4.97 0.02
CA ASP A 458 17.86 4.13 -0.40
C ASP A 458 17.41 2.78 -0.99
N TRP A 459 16.56 2.82 -2.02
CA TRP A 459 15.95 1.66 -2.66
C TRP A 459 16.98 0.67 -3.23
N TRP A 460 18.20 1.11 -3.52
CA TRP A 460 19.31 0.24 -3.96
C TRP A 460 19.81 -0.70 -2.85
N ASN A 461 19.48 -0.45 -1.59
CA ASN A 461 19.74 -1.34 -0.45
C ASN A 461 18.56 -2.29 -0.14
N SER A 462 17.51 -2.28 -0.96
CA SER A 462 16.32 -3.11 -0.73
C SER A 462 16.63 -4.60 -0.88
N VAL A 463 16.24 -5.40 0.12
CA VAL A 463 16.42 -6.87 0.10
C VAL A 463 15.19 -7.62 -0.40
N SER A 464 14.08 -6.92 -0.61
CA SER A 464 12.81 -7.50 -1.06
C SER A 464 12.09 -6.57 -2.04
N TRP A 465 11.26 -7.17 -2.90
CA TRP A 465 10.48 -6.41 -3.89
C TRP A 465 9.47 -5.45 -3.25
N ASP A 466 8.84 -5.85 -2.14
CA ASP A 466 7.94 -4.97 -1.39
C ASP A 466 8.67 -3.72 -0.92
N GLN A 467 9.83 -3.88 -0.28
CA GLN A 467 10.64 -2.75 0.17
C GLN A 467 11.03 -1.83 -1.00
N PHE A 468 11.53 -2.40 -2.09
CA PHE A 468 11.86 -1.65 -3.31
C PHE A 468 10.67 -0.83 -3.83
N ALA A 469 9.49 -1.42 -3.92
CA ALA A 469 8.29 -0.76 -4.44
C ALA A 469 7.82 0.42 -3.56
N ARG A 470 8.08 0.38 -2.25
CA ARG A 470 7.78 1.50 -1.33
C ARG A 470 8.82 2.61 -1.42
N ASP A 471 10.09 2.23 -1.56
CA ASP A 471 11.23 3.13 -1.40
C ASP A 471 11.61 3.85 -2.70
N TRP A 472 11.34 3.25 -3.86
CA TRP A 472 11.68 3.79 -5.19
C TRP A 472 10.94 5.10 -5.52
N ASN A 473 9.61 5.11 -5.36
CA ASN A 473 8.76 6.27 -5.71
C ASN A 473 7.73 6.54 -4.62
N ARG A 474 8.19 7.25 -3.57
CA ARG A 474 7.38 7.50 -2.37
C ARG A 474 6.12 8.32 -2.66
N PRO A 475 6.09 9.35 -3.53
CA PRO A 475 4.86 10.08 -3.84
C PRO A 475 3.72 9.18 -4.36
N VAL A 476 4.02 8.29 -5.30
CA VAL A 476 3.02 7.36 -5.86
C VAL A 476 2.68 6.27 -4.85
N HIS A 477 3.67 5.73 -4.15
CA HIS A 477 3.44 4.75 -3.09
C HIS A 477 2.50 5.31 -2.00
N ASN A 478 2.76 6.53 -1.50
CA ASN A 478 1.94 7.18 -0.49
C ASN A 478 0.50 7.42 -0.96
N PHE A 479 0.32 7.78 -2.24
CA PHE A 479 -1.01 7.93 -2.84
C PHE A 479 -1.75 6.59 -2.88
N LEU A 480 -1.14 5.54 -3.44
CA LEU A 480 -1.71 4.21 -3.53
C LEU A 480 -2.01 3.63 -2.15
N PHE A 481 -1.09 3.78 -1.21
CA PHE A 481 -1.24 3.30 0.16
C PHE A 481 -2.41 3.96 0.87
N ARG A 482 -2.56 5.28 0.73
CA ARG A 482 -3.63 6.05 1.40
C ARG A 482 -5.00 5.85 0.76
N HIS A 483 -5.10 6.05 -0.55
CA HIS A 483 -6.40 6.15 -1.23
C HIS A 483 -6.89 4.81 -1.76
N VAL A 484 -5.98 3.90 -2.12
CA VAL A 484 -6.34 2.59 -2.70
C VAL A 484 -6.28 1.50 -1.66
N TYR A 485 -5.13 1.29 -1.00
CA TYR A 485 -4.96 0.21 -0.02
C TYR A 485 -5.84 0.43 1.21
N HIS A 486 -5.71 1.56 1.89
CA HIS A 486 -6.53 1.86 3.05
C HIS A 486 -8.01 2.06 2.69
N GLY A 487 -8.31 2.71 1.57
CA GLY A 487 -9.68 2.86 1.06
C GLY A 487 -10.37 1.51 0.82
N SER A 488 -9.66 0.56 0.19
CA SER A 488 -10.14 -0.80 -0.03
C SER A 488 -10.47 -1.55 1.26
N ILE A 489 -9.67 -1.34 2.31
CA ILE A 489 -9.89 -1.96 3.62
C ILE A 489 -11.08 -1.32 4.33
N SER A 490 -11.24 0.00 4.28
CA SER A 490 -12.28 0.71 5.02
C SER A 490 -13.66 0.62 4.37
N GLU A 491 -13.74 0.84 3.06
CA GLU A 491 -15.01 0.93 2.34
C GLU A 491 -15.56 -0.45 1.98
N TYR A 492 -14.69 -1.34 1.46
CA TYR A 492 -15.07 -2.67 1.01
C TYR A 492 -14.81 -3.78 2.04
N ARG A 493 -14.28 -3.43 3.23
CA ARG A 493 -13.93 -4.38 4.32
C ARG A 493 -13.05 -5.54 3.86
N LEU A 494 -12.17 -5.28 2.89
CA LEU A 494 -11.32 -6.29 2.29
C LEU A 494 -10.18 -6.69 3.23
N SER A 495 -9.71 -7.93 3.09
CA SER A 495 -8.51 -8.40 3.81
C SER A 495 -7.27 -7.65 3.34
N ARG A 496 -6.25 -7.55 4.20
CA ARG A 496 -4.98 -6.87 3.87
C ARG A 496 -4.35 -7.39 2.57
N VAL A 497 -4.39 -8.71 2.37
CA VAL A 497 -3.87 -9.35 1.14
C VAL A 497 -4.67 -8.93 -0.09
N SER A 498 -6.00 -8.94 0.00
CA SER A 498 -6.85 -8.51 -1.12
C SER A 498 -6.64 -7.04 -1.45
N ALA A 499 -6.49 -6.18 -0.44
CA ALA A 499 -6.18 -4.77 -0.62
C ALA A 499 -4.81 -4.55 -1.27
N SER A 500 -3.78 -5.30 -0.88
CA SER A 500 -2.48 -5.27 -1.54
C SER A 500 -2.59 -5.73 -3.00
N LEU A 501 -3.29 -6.85 -3.26
CA LEU A 501 -3.46 -7.39 -4.61
C LEU A 501 -4.21 -6.42 -5.52
N ILE A 502 -5.26 -5.77 -5.03
CA ILE A 502 -5.98 -4.73 -5.77
C ILE A 502 -5.08 -3.53 -6.04
N THR A 503 -4.27 -3.12 -5.07
CA THR A 503 -3.33 -1.99 -5.24
C THR A 503 -2.28 -2.31 -6.30
N PHE A 504 -1.73 -3.53 -6.29
CA PHE A 504 -0.79 -4.00 -7.31
C PHE A 504 -1.45 -4.15 -8.68
N LEU A 505 -2.66 -4.72 -8.74
CA LEU A 505 -3.41 -4.89 -9.99
C LEU A 505 -3.74 -3.53 -10.62
N LEU A 506 -4.20 -2.58 -9.82
CA LEU A 506 -4.45 -1.20 -10.29
C LEU A 506 -3.16 -0.57 -10.83
N SER A 507 -2.05 -0.70 -10.11
CA SER A 507 -0.75 -0.23 -10.57
C SER A 507 -0.38 -0.87 -11.92
N ALA A 508 -0.51 -2.19 -12.05
CA ALA A 508 -0.22 -2.92 -13.29
C ALA A 508 -1.12 -2.47 -14.46
N CYS A 509 -2.41 -2.25 -14.21
CA CYS A 509 -3.34 -1.72 -15.22
C CYS A 509 -2.95 -0.32 -15.69
N VAL A 510 -2.51 0.56 -14.78
CA VAL A 510 -2.04 1.91 -15.15
C VAL A 510 -0.74 1.84 -15.96
N HIS A 511 0.18 0.95 -15.62
CA HIS A 511 1.40 0.75 -16.40
C HIS A 511 1.09 0.17 -17.80
N GLU A 512 0.18 -0.81 -17.91
CA GLU A 512 -0.25 -1.33 -19.23
C GLU A 512 -1.01 -0.26 -20.02
N LEU A 513 -1.79 0.61 -19.36
CA LEU A 513 -2.45 1.75 -20.01
C LEU A 513 -1.43 2.72 -20.61
N LEU A 514 -0.35 3.03 -19.88
CA LEU A 514 0.76 3.83 -20.40
C LEU A 514 1.42 3.15 -21.60
N MET A 515 1.71 1.85 -21.49
CA MET A 515 2.30 1.08 -22.60
C MET A 515 1.36 1.01 -23.82
N LEU A 516 0.06 0.91 -23.60
CA LEU A 516 -0.96 0.94 -24.64
C LEU A 516 -0.96 2.29 -25.36
N CYS A 517 -0.89 3.40 -24.63
CA CYS A 517 -0.84 4.74 -25.24
C CYS A 517 0.42 4.93 -26.09
N ILE A 518 1.56 4.40 -25.64
CA ILE A 518 2.86 4.52 -26.35
C ILE A 518 2.90 3.64 -27.59
N PHE A 519 2.62 2.35 -27.45
CA PHE A 519 2.81 1.36 -28.52
C PHE A 519 1.58 1.13 -29.38
N ARG A 520 0.42 1.69 -29.00
CA ARG A 520 -0.89 1.47 -29.64
C ARG A 520 -1.24 -0.01 -29.80
N ARG A 521 -0.72 -0.86 -28.91
CA ARG A 521 -0.96 -2.31 -28.88
C ARG A 521 -1.03 -2.79 -27.44
N LEU A 522 -2.11 -3.49 -27.12
CA LEU A 522 -2.20 -4.30 -25.90
C LEU A 522 -1.28 -5.50 -26.05
N ARG A 523 -0.29 -5.65 -25.17
CA ARG A 523 0.63 -6.80 -25.18
C ARG A 523 0.47 -7.68 -23.95
N GLY A 524 -0.13 -7.19 -22.87
CA GLY A 524 -0.48 -7.97 -21.67
C GLY A 524 0.71 -8.50 -20.86
N ARG A 525 1.95 -8.17 -21.25
CA ARG A 525 3.17 -8.74 -20.65
C ARG A 525 3.35 -8.32 -19.19
N GLN A 526 2.95 -7.11 -18.82
CA GLN A 526 3.03 -6.64 -17.43
C GLN A 526 1.95 -7.27 -16.53
N VAL A 527 0.77 -7.61 -17.08
CA VAL A 527 -0.30 -8.29 -16.33
C VAL A 527 0.04 -9.77 -16.10
N SER A 528 0.73 -10.43 -17.04
CA SER A 528 1.19 -11.83 -16.87
C SER A 528 2.31 -11.99 -15.83
N LEU A 529 3.05 -10.92 -15.50
CA LEU A 529 4.05 -10.91 -14.41
C LEU A 529 3.43 -10.89 -13.00
N THR A 530 2.11 -10.86 -12.86
CA THR A 530 1.40 -10.66 -11.57
C THR A 530 1.22 -11.94 -10.74
N VAL A 531 1.63 -13.11 -11.24
CA VAL A 531 1.68 -14.36 -10.46
C VAL A 531 3.14 -14.71 -10.21
N VAL A 532 3.83 -13.90 -9.40
CA VAL A 532 5.16 -14.25 -8.89
C VAL A 532 4.95 -15.23 -7.75
N VAL A 533 4.93 -16.52 -8.08
CA VAL A 533 5.15 -17.58 -7.08
C VAL A 533 6.65 -17.61 -6.84
N GLU A 534 7.07 -17.45 -5.58
CA GLU A 534 8.47 -17.65 -5.23
C GLU A 534 8.81 -19.14 -5.38
N VAL A 535 9.93 -19.45 -6.03
CA VAL A 535 10.33 -20.83 -6.32
C VAL A 535 11.79 -21.00 -5.96
N TYR A 536 12.10 -22.07 -5.27
CA TYR A 536 13.47 -22.54 -5.09
C TYR A 536 13.79 -23.56 -6.19
N ILE A 537 14.84 -23.32 -6.97
CA ILE A 537 15.27 -24.20 -8.06
C ILE A 537 16.66 -24.70 -7.76
N SER A 538 16.86 -26.02 -7.83
CA SER A 538 18.16 -26.66 -7.71
C SER A 538 18.49 -27.40 -9.01
N HIS A 539 19.62 -27.04 -9.61
CA HIS A 539 20.03 -27.52 -10.93
C HIS A 539 21.00 -28.72 -10.81
N PRO A 540 20.82 -29.78 -11.61
CA PRO A 540 21.77 -30.87 -11.72
C PRO A 540 22.96 -30.46 -12.59
N GLU A 541 24.08 -31.17 -12.47
CA GLU A 541 25.30 -30.86 -13.24
C GLU A 541 25.20 -31.23 -14.73
N ARG A 542 24.33 -32.20 -15.11
CA ARG A 542 24.38 -32.81 -16.46
C ARG A 542 23.14 -32.64 -17.33
N SER A 543 21.92 -32.84 -16.83
CA SER A 543 20.71 -32.91 -17.68
C SER A 543 19.47 -32.33 -16.99
N THR A 544 18.74 -31.48 -17.71
CA THR A 544 17.48 -30.86 -17.25
C THR A 544 16.22 -31.57 -17.76
N LYS A 545 16.36 -32.74 -18.41
CA LYS A 545 15.23 -33.45 -19.04
C LYS A 545 14.29 -34.13 -18.04
N ARG A 546 14.85 -34.61 -16.92
CA ARG A 546 14.11 -35.24 -15.82
C ARG A 546 14.01 -34.24 -14.69
N ALA A 547 12.79 -33.93 -14.27
CA ALA A 547 12.56 -32.94 -13.24
C ALA A 547 11.71 -33.50 -12.10
N ILE A 548 11.94 -33.00 -10.89
CA ILE A 548 11.18 -33.33 -9.70
C ILE A 548 10.51 -32.06 -9.18
N LEU A 549 9.19 -32.11 -9.06
CA LEU A 549 8.41 -31.10 -8.35
C LEU A 549 8.37 -31.44 -6.86
N LEU A 550 9.03 -30.63 -6.03
CA LEU A 550 9.08 -30.82 -4.58
C LEU A 550 7.99 -30.00 -3.89
N LEU A 551 7.03 -30.71 -3.29
CA LEU A 551 5.90 -30.15 -2.57
C LEU A 551 6.16 -30.27 -1.06
N THR A 552 6.37 -29.11 -0.43
CA THR A 552 6.84 -29.03 0.96
C THR A 552 5.77 -29.42 1.98
N ASP A 553 6.23 -29.65 3.21
CA ASP A 553 5.34 -29.63 4.37
C ASP A 553 4.86 -28.20 4.68
N VAL A 554 4.08 -28.05 5.76
CA VAL A 554 3.49 -26.77 6.17
C VAL A 554 4.50 -25.66 6.52
N ILE A 555 5.80 -25.97 6.61
CA ILE A 555 6.87 -25.02 6.99
C ILE A 555 7.39 -24.27 5.76
N GLY A 556 7.09 -24.76 4.55
CA GLY A 556 7.35 -24.07 3.30
C GLY A 556 8.77 -24.21 2.74
N HIS A 557 8.97 -23.64 1.54
CA HIS A 557 10.19 -23.77 0.72
C HIS A 557 11.40 -23.03 1.27
N ARG A 558 11.20 -22.05 2.17
CA ARG A 558 12.29 -21.33 2.84
C ARG A 558 12.93 -22.11 3.99
N PHE A 559 12.37 -23.27 4.35
CA PHE A 559 12.95 -24.10 5.38
C PHE A 559 14.23 -24.77 4.86
N ILE A 560 15.35 -24.56 5.56
CA ILE A 560 16.68 -25.02 5.13
C ILE A 560 16.68 -26.53 4.87
N ASN A 561 16.02 -27.35 5.70
CA ASN A 561 16.01 -28.79 5.48
C ASN A 561 15.27 -29.17 4.19
N ALA A 562 14.25 -28.42 3.77
CA ALA A 562 13.56 -28.66 2.51
C ALA A 562 14.45 -28.29 1.31
N GLN A 563 15.22 -27.20 1.41
CA GLN A 563 16.21 -26.81 0.41
C GLN A 563 17.34 -27.84 0.29
N LEU A 564 17.85 -28.35 1.41
CA LEU A 564 18.86 -29.41 1.42
C LEU A 564 18.36 -30.71 0.74
N ILE A 565 17.09 -31.07 0.92
CA ILE A 565 16.49 -32.21 0.20
C ILE A 565 16.45 -31.93 -1.31
N ALA A 566 16.07 -30.72 -1.71
CA ALA A 566 16.07 -30.33 -3.12
C ALA A 566 17.47 -30.42 -3.72
N ASP A 567 18.49 -29.93 -3.02
CA ASP A 567 19.88 -29.97 -3.48
C ASP A 567 20.41 -31.41 -3.55
N GLN A 568 20.04 -32.27 -2.60
CA GLN A 568 20.42 -33.68 -2.65
C GLN A 568 19.75 -34.42 -3.81
N LEU A 569 18.49 -34.11 -4.15
CA LEU A 569 17.83 -34.66 -5.33
C LEU A 569 18.50 -34.13 -6.61
N ALA A 570 18.89 -32.86 -6.66
CA ALA A 570 19.61 -32.30 -7.79
C ALA A 570 21.01 -32.92 -7.99
N ALA A 571 21.69 -33.25 -6.90
CA ALA A 571 22.94 -34.01 -6.93
C ALA A 571 22.79 -35.43 -7.50
N ASN A 572 21.56 -35.96 -7.61
CA ASN A 572 21.24 -37.23 -8.27
C ASN A 572 20.71 -37.05 -9.70
N ASP A 573 21.14 -35.99 -10.41
CA ASP A 573 20.81 -35.74 -11.83
C ASP A 573 19.32 -35.45 -12.13
N TYR A 574 18.65 -34.75 -11.22
CA TYR A 574 17.27 -34.25 -11.39
C TYR A 574 17.20 -32.72 -11.33
N LEU A 575 16.43 -32.09 -12.22
CA LEU A 575 16.05 -30.67 -12.01
C LEU A 575 14.99 -30.58 -10.94
N VAL A 576 15.28 -29.92 -9.82
CA VAL A 576 14.32 -29.82 -8.71
C VAL A 576 13.71 -28.44 -8.66
N VAL A 577 12.38 -28.40 -8.69
CA VAL A 577 11.60 -27.16 -8.60
C VAL A 577 10.70 -27.25 -7.38
N MET A 578 10.89 -26.32 -6.43
CA MET A 578 10.18 -26.29 -5.15
C MET A 578 9.44 -24.95 -5.00
N PRO A 579 8.14 -24.89 -5.31
CA PRO A 579 7.38 -23.65 -5.23
C PRO A 579 6.90 -23.33 -3.82
N ASP A 580 6.64 -22.04 -3.59
CA ASP A 580 5.92 -21.57 -2.41
C ASP A 580 4.43 -21.94 -2.49
N LEU A 581 4.04 -22.99 -1.78
CA LEU A 581 2.65 -23.45 -1.70
C LEU A 581 1.75 -22.51 -0.89
N PHE A 582 2.32 -21.63 -0.06
CA PHE A 582 1.57 -20.87 0.96
C PHE A 582 1.59 -19.37 0.71
N HIS A 583 2.17 -18.88 -0.39
CA HIS A 583 2.24 -17.46 -0.74
C HIS A 583 2.84 -16.59 0.38
N GLY A 584 3.94 -17.06 0.97
CA GLY A 584 4.65 -16.37 2.04
C GLY A 584 4.05 -16.55 3.44
N ASP A 585 3.06 -17.42 3.61
CA ASP A 585 2.41 -17.72 4.90
C ASP A 585 2.62 -19.17 5.39
N PRO A 586 3.87 -19.68 5.49
CA PRO A 586 4.12 -20.99 6.07
C PRO A 586 3.92 -20.99 7.59
N VAL A 587 3.73 -22.18 8.16
CA VAL A 587 3.65 -22.38 9.60
C VAL A 587 5.01 -22.05 10.24
N PRO A 588 5.07 -21.10 11.20
CA PRO A 588 6.32 -20.73 11.85
C PRO A 588 6.80 -21.85 12.79
N LEU A 589 8.07 -22.25 12.65
CA LEU A 589 8.68 -23.29 13.49
C LEU A 589 9.28 -22.72 14.79
N ASN A 590 10.05 -21.63 14.70
CA ASN A 590 10.79 -21.06 15.83
C ASN A 590 10.02 -20.00 16.63
N ASN A 591 9.01 -19.37 16.02
CA ASN A 591 8.23 -18.27 16.60
C ASN A 591 6.73 -18.60 16.67
N ARG A 592 6.37 -19.86 16.95
CA ARG A 592 4.96 -20.26 17.01
C ARG A 592 4.31 -19.69 18.28
N PRO A 593 3.32 -18.79 18.19
CA PRO A 593 2.62 -18.32 19.37
C PRO A 593 1.83 -19.48 20.01
N ALA A 594 1.73 -19.50 21.34
CA ALA A 594 1.01 -20.55 22.07
C ALA A 594 -0.48 -20.66 21.67
N SER A 595 -1.04 -19.60 21.07
CA SER A 595 -2.40 -19.53 20.54
C SER A 595 -2.51 -19.90 19.04
N PHE A 596 -1.47 -20.46 18.41
CA PHE A 596 -1.51 -20.81 16.99
C PHE A 596 -2.40 -22.04 16.75
N ASP A 597 -3.55 -21.83 16.11
CA ASP A 597 -4.44 -22.91 15.69
C ASP A 597 -4.19 -23.30 14.22
N LEU A 598 -3.70 -24.53 14.01
CA LEU A 598 -3.44 -25.09 12.69
C LEU A 598 -4.70 -25.20 11.84
N MET A 599 -5.88 -25.43 12.45
CA MET A 599 -7.14 -25.52 11.70
C MET A 599 -7.59 -24.16 11.21
N SER A 600 -7.40 -23.10 12.01
CA SER A 600 -7.62 -21.73 11.58
C SER A 600 -6.64 -21.28 10.49
N TRP A 601 -5.37 -21.71 10.53
CA TRP A 601 -4.41 -21.44 9.47
C TRP A 601 -4.79 -22.16 8.16
N LEU A 602 -5.23 -23.42 8.27
CA LEU A 602 -5.62 -24.21 7.11
C LEU A 602 -6.93 -23.72 6.46
N LYS A 603 -7.97 -23.44 7.25
CA LYS A 603 -9.33 -23.11 6.78
C LYS A 603 -9.67 -21.62 6.78
N GLY A 604 -9.07 -20.84 7.68
CA GLY A 604 -9.35 -19.42 7.86
C GLY A 604 -8.66 -18.57 6.79
N PRO A 605 -9.24 -17.42 6.39
CA PRO A 605 -8.70 -16.60 5.31
C PRO A 605 -7.28 -16.08 5.66
N PRO A 606 -6.26 -16.29 4.80
CA PRO A 606 -6.34 -16.59 3.37
C PRO A 606 -6.68 -18.04 2.97
N GLY A 607 -6.50 -19.00 3.88
CA GLY A 607 -6.81 -20.43 3.73
C GLY A 607 -5.84 -21.16 2.81
N HIS A 608 -5.38 -22.34 3.22
CA HIS A 608 -4.38 -23.12 2.47
C HIS A 608 -4.96 -24.45 1.97
N LEU A 609 -6.23 -24.42 1.54
CA LEU A 609 -6.91 -25.57 0.95
C LEU A 609 -6.58 -25.71 -0.55
N ALA A 610 -7.03 -26.80 -1.15
CA ALA A 610 -6.70 -27.15 -2.53
C ALA A 610 -7.02 -26.06 -3.56
N ASN A 611 -8.08 -25.27 -3.34
CA ASN A 611 -8.45 -24.15 -4.21
C ASN A 611 -7.36 -23.07 -4.35
N ARG A 612 -6.47 -22.93 -3.38
CA ARG A 612 -5.36 -21.96 -3.40
C ARG A 612 -4.06 -22.60 -3.87
N VAL A 613 -3.77 -23.82 -3.41
CA VAL A 613 -2.50 -24.50 -3.68
C VAL A 613 -2.47 -25.11 -5.09
N GLU A 614 -3.57 -25.67 -5.57
CA GLU A 614 -3.63 -26.36 -6.86
C GLU A 614 -3.33 -25.45 -8.06
N PRO A 615 -3.81 -24.20 -8.13
CA PRO A 615 -3.41 -23.25 -9.18
C PRO A 615 -1.90 -22.98 -9.22
N VAL A 616 -1.24 -22.89 -8.06
CA VAL A 616 0.22 -22.70 -7.96
C VAL A 616 0.95 -23.89 -8.57
N VAL A 617 0.58 -25.09 -8.12
CA VAL A 617 1.16 -26.35 -8.59
C VAL A 617 0.99 -26.52 -10.11
N GLN A 618 -0.20 -26.25 -10.64
CA GLN A 618 -0.48 -26.36 -12.07
C GLN A 618 0.29 -25.34 -12.91
N ALA A 619 0.43 -24.10 -12.41
CA ALA A 619 1.22 -23.08 -13.09
C ALA A 619 2.70 -23.47 -13.20
N ILE A 620 3.27 -24.02 -12.12
CA ILE A 620 4.66 -24.47 -12.09
C ILE A 620 4.89 -25.68 -12.98
N LEU A 621 3.98 -26.66 -12.99
CA LEU A 621 4.06 -27.79 -13.90
C LEU A 621 4.05 -27.36 -15.37
N LYS A 622 3.19 -26.39 -15.71
CA LYS A 622 3.15 -25.83 -17.06
C LYS A 622 4.47 -25.15 -17.41
N GLU A 623 5.05 -24.39 -16.48
CA GLU A 623 6.33 -23.71 -16.65
C GLU A 623 7.48 -24.71 -16.86
N MET A 624 7.54 -25.76 -16.03
CA MET A 624 8.55 -26.83 -16.13
C MET A 624 8.52 -27.51 -17.50
N LYS A 625 7.32 -27.84 -18.00
CA LYS A 625 7.18 -28.52 -19.30
C LYS A 625 7.36 -27.60 -20.50
N SER A 626 6.86 -26.36 -20.42
CA SER A 626 6.82 -25.46 -21.58
C SER A 626 8.12 -24.67 -21.74
N ASN A 627 8.60 -24.07 -20.64
CA ASN A 627 9.69 -23.09 -20.68
C ASN A 627 11.02 -23.68 -20.21
N MET A 628 11.02 -24.60 -19.24
CA MET A 628 12.24 -25.28 -18.77
C MET A 628 12.61 -26.51 -19.59
N GLY A 629 11.72 -26.96 -20.50
CA GLY A 629 11.97 -28.08 -21.41
C GLY A 629 12.03 -29.45 -20.74
N CYS A 630 11.36 -29.62 -19.59
CA CYS A 630 11.32 -30.91 -18.88
C CYS A 630 10.45 -31.91 -19.64
N GLU A 631 11.01 -33.06 -20.00
CA GLU A 631 10.31 -34.10 -20.76
C GLU A 631 9.53 -35.04 -19.82
N ARG A 632 10.12 -35.40 -18.67
CA ARG A 632 9.49 -36.24 -17.64
C ARG A 632 9.53 -35.56 -16.28
N VAL A 633 8.42 -35.62 -15.55
CA VAL A 633 8.25 -34.91 -14.27
C VAL A 633 7.77 -35.86 -13.19
N GLY A 634 8.60 -36.05 -12.16
CA GLY A 634 8.21 -36.71 -10.92
C GLY A 634 7.69 -35.72 -9.88
N ALA A 635 6.87 -36.17 -8.95
CA ALA A 635 6.42 -35.38 -7.80
C ALA A 635 6.91 -36.01 -6.48
N VAL A 636 7.48 -35.19 -5.60
CA VAL A 636 7.84 -35.59 -4.25
C VAL A 636 7.05 -34.75 -3.25
N GLY A 637 6.36 -35.38 -2.30
CA GLY A 637 5.49 -34.69 -1.34
C GLY A 637 5.79 -35.05 0.11
N TYR A 638 5.98 -34.05 0.96
CA TYR A 638 6.20 -34.23 2.40
C TYR A 638 5.02 -33.73 3.22
N CYS A 639 4.48 -34.54 4.14
CA CYS A 639 3.34 -34.14 4.99
C CYS A 639 2.17 -33.60 4.15
N PHE A 640 1.91 -32.30 4.22
CA PHE A 640 0.88 -31.57 3.48
C PHE A 640 1.05 -31.68 1.96
N GLY A 641 2.30 -31.62 1.46
CA GLY A 641 2.60 -31.74 0.04
C GLY A 641 2.23 -33.11 -0.56
N ALA A 642 2.08 -34.14 0.27
CA ALA A 642 1.74 -35.50 -0.19
C ALA A 642 0.37 -35.57 -0.87
N LYS A 643 -0.64 -34.84 -0.39
CA LYS A 643 -1.97 -34.77 -1.02
C LYS A 643 -1.85 -34.37 -2.48
N TYR A 644 -1.10 -33.32 -2.75
CA TYR A 644 -0.94 -32.78 -4.10
C TYR A 644 -0.07 -33.69 -4.97
N ALA A 645 0.99 -34.29 -4.42
CA ALA A 645 1.80 -35.27 -5.15
C ALA A 645 0.95 -36.46 -5.65
N VAL A 646 0.04 -36.98 -4.81
CA VAL A 646 -0.88 -38.07 -5.19
C VAL A 646 -1.88 -37.60 -6.25
N ARG A 647 -2.50 -36.41 -6.08
CA ARG A 647 -3.48 -35.87 -7.05
C ARG A 647 -2.87 -35.63 -8.43
N LEU A 648 -1.59 -35.28 -8.50
CA LEU A 648 -0.87 -35.01 -9.74
C LEU A 648 -0.48 -36.27 -10.52
N LEU A 649 -0.57 -37.46 -9.91
CA LEU A 649 -0.13 -38.73 -10.50
C LEU A 649 -1.11 -39.21 -11.58
N ARG A 650 -1.13 -38.48 -12.69
CA ARG A 650 -1.98 -38.67 -13.86
C ARG A 650 -1.19 -38.43 -15.15
N PRO A 651 -1.53 -39.13 -16.26
CA PRO A 651 -0.90 -38.92 -17.55
C PRO A 651 -0.93 -37.45 -17.97
N GLY A 652 0.21 -36.95 -18.43
CA GLY A 652 0.35 -35.56 -18.84
C GLY A 652 0.60 -34.55 -17.71
N LEU A 653 0.48 -34.94 -16.43
CA LEU A 653 0.86 -34.11 -15.28
C LEU A 653 2.17 -34.57 -14.65
N CYS A 654 2.16 -35.67 -13.90
CA CYS A 654 3.35 -36.29 -13.32
C CYS A 654 3.42 -37.79 -13.64
N ASP A 655 4.62 -38.27 -13.92
CA ASP A 655 4.87 -39.65 -14.39
C ASP A 655 5.06 -40.63 -13.21
N VAL A 656 5.61 -40.15 -12.10
CA VAL A 656 5.89 -40.93 -10.88
C VAL A 656 5.76 -40.03 -9.64
N ALA A 657 5.33 -40.61 -8.51
CA ALA A 657 5.25 -39.92 -7.25
C ALA A 657 5.94 -40.67 -6.10
N TYR A 658 6.54 -39.90 -5.19
CA TYR A 658 6.99 -40.35 -3.87
C TYR A 658 6.38 -39.46 -2.79
N VAL A 659 5.96 -40.05 -1.68
CA VAL A 659 5.47 -39.29 -0.52
C VAL A 659 6.07 -39.80 0.80
N ALA A 660 6.37 -38.86 1.70
CA ALA A 660 6.86 -39.16 3.04
C ALA A 660 5.90 -38.61 4.11
N HIS A 661 5.57 -39.47 5.08
CA HIS A 661 4.65 -39.20 6.20
C HIS A 661 3.40 -38.41 5.73
N PRO A 662 2.58 -38.98 4.83
CA PRO A 662 1.56 -38.23 4.09
C PRO A 662 0.47 -37.66 4.98
N SER A 663 -0.10 -36.51 4.60
CA SER A 663 -1.23 -35.88 5.30
C SER A 663 -2.35 -35.53 4.33
N PHE A 664 -3.59 -35.63 4.81
CA PHE A 664 -4.80 -35.24 4.06
C PHE A 664 -4.99 -35.93 2.70
N VAL A 665 -4.39 -37.10 2.47
CA VAL A 665 -4.69 -37.95 1.30
C VAL A 665 -5.99 -38.69 1.58
N ASP A 666 -6.96 -38.54 0.69
CA ASP A 666 -8.27 -39.21 0.77
C ASP A 666 -8.22 -40.55 -0.03
N ALA A 667 -9.08 -41.51 0.34
CA ALA A 667 -9.09 -42.83 -0.29
C ALA A 667 -9.38 -42.76 -1.79
N GLU A 668 -10.28 -41.86 -2.20
CA GLU A 668 -10.65 -41.64 -3.61
C GLU A 668 -9.48 -41.07 -4.41
N GLU A 669 -8.67 -40.20 -3.81
CA GLU A 669 -7.48 -39.64 -4.46
C GLU A 669 -6.44 -40.73 -4.71
N LEU A 670 -6.29 -41.66 -3.76
CA LEU A 670 -5.39 -42.80 -3.88
C LEU A 670 -5.89 -43.84 -4.89
N GLN A 671 -7.20 -44.07 -4.98
CA GLN A 671 -7.81 -44.94 -6.00
C GLN A 671 -7.67 -44.37 -7.42
N ALA A 672 -7.62 -43.04 -7.55
CA ALA A 672 -7.59 -42.36 -8.83
C ALA A 672 -6.19 -42.23 -9.46
N ILE A 673 -5.14 -42.76 -8.83
CA ILE A 673 -3.77 -42.68 -9.35
C ILE A 673 -3.62 -43.48 -10.64
N GLN A 674 -2.76 -43.02 -11.53
CA GLN A 674 -2.52 -43.64 -12.83
C GLN A 674 -1.01 -43.80 -13.14
N GLY A 675 -0.18 -43.83 -12.10
CA GLY A 675 1.26 -44.04 -12.20
C GLY A 675 1.88 -44.59 -10.91
N PRO A 676 3.20 -44.86 -10.89
CA PRO A 676 3.88 -45.50 -9.77
C PRO A 676 3.96 -44.60 -8.53
N LEU A 677 3.62 -45.14 -7.35
CA LEU A 677 3.63 -44.41 -6.07
C LEU A 677 4.45 -45.12 -4.99
N SER A 678 5.39 -44.41 -4.36
CA SER A 678 6.12 -44.89 -3.18
C SER A 678 5.80 -44.08 -1.93
N ILE A 679 5.57 -44.76 -0.79
CA ILE A 679 5.20 -44.17 0.50
C ILE A 679 6.25 -44.53 1.55
N ALA A 680 6.81 -43.52 2.21
CA ALA A 680 7.63 -43.68 3.41
C ALA A 680 6.80 -43.32 4.65
N ALA A 681 6.42 -44.33 5.43
CA ALA A 681 5.55 -44.19 6.59
C ALA A 681 6.33 -44.23 7.92
N ALA A 682 5.88 -43.42 8.87
CA ALA A 682 6.34 -43.48 10.26
C ALA A 682 5.49 -44.48 11.07
N GLU A 683 6.11 -45.18 12.02
CA GLU A 683 5.40 -46.05 12.97
C GLU A 683 4.43 -45.27 13.86
N THR A 684 4.90 -44.16 14.44
CA THR A 684 4.11 -43.35 15.38
C THR A 684 3.61 -42.08 14.69
N ASP A 685 2.52 -42.21 13.92
CA ASP A 685 1.92 -41.10 13.18
C ASP A 685 0.42 -40.98 13.48
N SER A 686 0.00 -39.83 14.03
CA SER A 686 -1.40 -39.54 14.35
C SER A 686 -2.22 -39.13 13.12
N ILE A 687 -1.56 -38.72 12.04
CA ILE A 687 -2.18 -38.27 10.79
C ILE A 687 -2.28 -39.43 9.79
N PHE A 688 -1.26 -40.30 9.75
CA PHE A 688 -1.23 -41.52 8.93
C PHE A 688 -1.06 -42.78 9.79
N PRO A 689 -2.06 -43.11 10.64
CA PRO A 689 -1.96 -44.22 11.58
C PRO A 689 -2.05 -45.57 10.87
N ALA A 690 -1.70 -46.66 11.58
CA ALA A 690 -1.69 -48.02 11.04
C ALA A 690 -2.97 -48.44 10.28
N PRO A 691 -4.20 -48.14 10.76
CA PRO A 691 -5.43 -48.49 10.00
C PRO A 691 -5.49 -47.81 8.63
N LYS A 692 -5.14 -46.52 8.57
CA LYS A 692 -5.14 -45.76 7.31
C LYS A 692 -4.04 -46.23 6.36
N ARG A 693 -2.91 -46.68 6.91
CA ARG A 693 -1.81 -47.27 6.16
C ARG A 693 -2.18 -48.62 5.56
N HIS A 694 -2.86 -49.49 6.30
CA HIS A 694 -3.39 -50.76 5.78
C HIS A 694 -4.47 -50.52 4.71
N GLU A 695 -5.39 -49.57 4.95
CA GLU A 695 -6.37 -49.17 3.94
C GLU A 695 -5.70 -48.66 2.66
N SER A 696 -4.62 -47.89 2.78
CA SER A 696 -3.86 -47.40 1.63
C SER A 696 -3.22 -48.55 0.84
N GLU A 697 -2.70 -49.57 1.53
CA GLU A 697 -2.16 -50.77 0.91
C GLU A 697 -3.25 -51.57 0.15
N ASP A 698 -4.42 -51.76 0.77
CA ASP A 698 -5.57 -52.43 0.15
C ASP A 698 -6.08 -51.70 -1.11
N ILE A 699 -6.06 -50.35 -1.08
CA ILE A 699 -6.42 -49.52 -2.21
C ILE A 699 -5.37 -49.65 -3.32
N LEU A 700 -4.09 -49.48 -2.99
CA LEU A 700 -3.00 -49.49 -3.96
C LEU A 700 -2.90 -50.84 -4.68
N ALA A 701 -3.10 -51.95 -3.95
CA ALA A 701 -3.17 -53.29 -4.53
C ALA A 701 -4.23 -53.44 -5.64
N LYS A 702 -5.31 -52.65 -5.59
CA LYS A 702 -6.41 -52.67 -6.56
C LYS A 702 -6.21 -51.73 -7.75
N THR A 703 -5.28 -50.77 -7.66
CA THR A 703 -5.04 -49.78 -8.73
C THR A 703 -4.37 -50.36 -9.97
N GLY A 704 -3.66 -51.49 -9.82
CA GLY A 704 -2.83 -52.08 -10.88
C GLY A 704 -1.55 -51.29 -11.19
N GLN A 705 -1.25 -50.24 -10.43
CA GLN A 705 -0.02 -49.45 -10.56
C GLN A 705 1.09 -50.01 -9.65
N PRO A 706 2.38 -49.88 -10.03
CA PRO A 706 3.47 -50.24 -9.13
C PRO A 706 3.44 -49.36 -7.88
N TYR A 707 3.49 -49.99 -6.70
CA TYR A 707 3.55 -49.26 -5.44
C TYR A 707 4.57 -49.85 -4.48
N GLN A 708 5.08 -49.01 -3.59
CA GLN A 708 5.95 -49.40 -2.49
C GLN A 708 5.52 -48.69 -1.21
N ILE A 709 5.48 -49.40 -0.09
CA ILE A 709 5.27 -48.80 1.22
C ILE A 709 6.34 -49.33 2.17
N ASN A 710 7.16 -48.43 2.72
CA ASN A 710 8.13 -48.76 3.75
C ASN A 710 7.68 -48.17 5.09
N LEU A 711 7.69 -48.99 6.14
CA LEU A 711 7.43 -48.56 7.51
C LEU A 711 8.75 -48.42 8.25
N PHE A 712 9.00 -47.24 8.83
CA PHE A 712 10.16 -46.97 9.66
C PHE A 712 9.77 -46.97 11.14
N SER A 713 10.41 -47.81 11.93
CA SER A 713 10.17 -47.92 13.37
C SER A 713 10.90 -46.84 14.17
N GLY A 714 10.34 -46.47 15.33
CA GLY A 714 10.93 -45.51 16.26
C GLY A 714 10.96 -44.06 15.74
N VAL A 715 10.17 -43.74 14.71
CA VAL A 715 10.06 -42.39 14.15
C VAL A 715 8.61 -41.90 14.14
N GLU A 716 8.48 -40.58 14.15
CA GLU A 716 7.20 -39.87 14.19
C GLU A 716 6.92 -39.08 12.91
N HIS A 717 5.74 -38.49 12.84
CA HIS A 717 5.35 -37.62 11.73
C HIS A 717 6.36 -36.50 11.47
N GLY A 718 6.85 -36.39 10.23
CA GLY A 718 7.86 -35.41 9.83
C GLY A 718 9.30 -35.88 9.88
N PHE A 719 9.56 -37.16 10.18
CA PHE A 719 10.93 -37.70 10.30
C PHE A 719 11.80 -37.47 9.04
N ALA A 720 11.23 -37.53 7.84
CA ALA A 720 12.00 -37.37 6.60
C ALA A 720 12.57 -35.94 6.44
N VAL A 721 11.92 -34.92 7.03
CA VAL A 721 12.34 -33.52 6.91
C VAL A 721 13.00 -33.00 8.19
N ARG A 722 12.40 -33.31 9.36
CA ARG A 722 12.72 -32.70 10.66
C ARG A 722 13.35 -33.66 11.68
N ALA A 723 13.85 -34.81 11.25
CA ALA A 723 14.52 -35.74 12.15
C ALA A 723 15.68 -35.10 12.92
N ASP A 724 15.77 -35.46 14.19
CA ASP A 724 16.95 -35.26 15.02
C ASP A 724 18.04 -36.27 14.61
N ILE A 725 19.03 -35.80 13.86
CA ILE A 725 20.12 -36.62 13.32
C ILE A 725 21.13 -37.06 14.38
N THR A 726 21.03 -36.55 15.61
CA THR A 726 21.89 -37.00 16.73
C THR A 726 21.50 -38.40 17.20
N LYS A 727 20.26 -38.84 16.94
CA LYS A 727 19.75 -40.17 17.27
C LYS A 727 19.99 -41.13 16.10
N PRO A 728 20.82 -42.19 16.26
CA PRO A 728 21.18 -43.07 15.15
C PRO A 728 19.99 -43.72 14.42
N THR A 729 18.98 -44.17 15.16
CA THR A 729 17.78 -44.82 14.60
C THR A 729 16.97 -43.86 13.72
N ILE A 730 16.79 -42.61 14.16
CA ILE A 730 16.02 -41.60 13.42
C ILE A 730 16.83 -41.13 12.20
N ARG A 731 18.14 -40.96 12.36
CA ARG A 731 19.05 -40.66 11.25
C ARG A 731 18.98 -41.73 10.16
N PHE A 732 19.09 -43.01 10.53
CA PHE A 732 18.97 -44.14 9.61
C PHE A 732 17.64 -44.11 8.86
N ALA A 733 16.52 -43.88 9.56
CA ALA A 733 15.21 -43.80 8.93
C ALA A 733 15.10 -42.63 7.94
N LYS A 734 15.60 -41.44 8.29
CA LYS A 734 15.62 -40.28 7.39
C LYS A 734 16.46 -40.53 6.13
N GLU A 735 17.69 -41.02 6.31
CA GLU A 735 18.58 -41.33 5.19
C GLU A 735 17.99 -42.44 4.30
N SER A 736 17.42 -43.48 4.91
CA SER A 736 16.79 -44.59 4.18
C SER A 736 15.53 -44.15 3.42
N ALA A 737 14.72 -43.25 3.99
CA ALA A 737 13.57 -42.69 3.29
C ALA A 737 14.00 -41.84 2.08
N PHE A 738 15.10 -41.10 2.18
CA PHE A 738 15.66 -40.36 1.04
C PHE A 738 16.17 -41.32 -0.05
N LEU A 739 16.92 -42.36 0.33
CA LEU A 739 17.40 -43.38 -0.61
C LEU A 739 16.25 -44.12 -1.31
N GLN A 740 15.15 -44.39 -0.60
CA GLN A 740 13.92 -44.92 -1.19
C GLN A 740 13.37 -43.98 -2.28
N ALA A 741 13.35 -42.65 -2.05
CA ALA A 741 12.89 -41.69 -3.04
C ALA A 741 13.76 -41.71 -4.30
N VAL A 742 15.08 -41.67 -4.14
CA VAL A 742 16.04 -41.69 -5.26
C VAL A 742 15.92 -42.99 -6.05
N ALA A 743 15.95 -44.14 -5.38
CA ALA A 743 15.82 -45.44 -6.05
C ALA A 743 14.49 -45.59 -6.79
N TRP A 744 13.42 -45.00 -6.25
CA TRP A 744 12.11 -44.99 -6.91
C TRP A 744 12.11 -44.10 -8.16
N PHE A 745 12.67 -42.89 -8.08
CA PHE A 745 12.78 -42.02 -9.24
C PHE A 745 13.71 -42.59 -10.31
N ASP A 746 14.84 -43.20 -9.94
CA ASP A 746 15.77 -43.79 -10.91
C ASP A 746 15.12 -44.92 -11.74
N GLN A 747 14.18 -45.65 -11.14
CA GLN A 747 13.48 -46.74 -11.82
C GLN A 747 12.34 -46.25 -12.73
N TYR A 748 11.62 -45.19 -12.34
CA TYR A 748 10.35 -44.81 -12.97
C TYR A 748 10.34 -43.43 -13.66
N LEU A 749 11.38 -42.59 -13.49
CA LEU A 749 11.51 -41.23 -14.08
C LEU A 749 12.66 -41.14 -15.09
#